data_AF-A0A9Q0LX63-F1
#
_entry.id   AF-A0A9Q0LX63-F1
#
_cell.length_a   1.000
_cell.length_b   1.000
_cell.length_c   1.000
_cell.angle_alpha   90.00
_cell.angle_beta   90.00
_cell.angle_gamma   90.00
#
_symmetry.space_group_name_H-M   'P 1'
#
loop_
_entity.id
_entity.type
_entity.pdbx_description
1 polymer ?
#
loop_
_entity_poly.entity_id
_entity_poly.type
_entity_poly.pdbx_seq_one_letter_code
_entity_poly.pdbx_strand_id
1 'polypeptide(L)'
;MQSSSETDSEKTYLIQKKQPMINKYKEIKALLSLTFPLILENLAVVLFQVVNLISLGHLGEEELAGCSLGSILWAISIMFPLGFVHALDAFISQAHGAKNERLVGVYVYQSYFIMIILAIPIAFLWYFSGSVMTALKQDHVVANYARKYLIWQIPALIPYLFLSVIQECFQNLQIVIAPLVINLIGFGISVFLNFGFVYGVFHLPKLGFIGSPIATSISEFIMFVLMYIYLKVKKIDKEWKLEKSVFNPLNLIPFVKVGLPIVFTLLVEDLIYELTLFLAGAMGTIQMGVHTVLVNIDYLLYSIALGFSVGVSTRIGYFLGSGDPISAILSARCSYFIGFIIGSINFLIEILLRKHLGYIFSSSKTIINQVSQIAYYSAPNAFIYANYMTFEGIMRGIGSNVPGFLFTFFGFLVISSALSFVFFFETNLEVKGLWIAIIIGISCSAIAVIFFFLRRINWKKQSDIAVLRATHEWSSRSESESDEDEKKKKKKKKKTKKKTKMQTKKKDRYKKKDKHKGTFLSESESKSESESKSKSESESKSKSKSISISTSKSISTSSTSSSTSEFPSELSDTGNDIENDIENENENENENQNENQNQNQNQNQNQNQNQNQNQNINQNQNQNINQNENDIENQNQKIQQIISENDFENDNQNNNIINIDIENVNEKSDNSIDLNSDSSDSFV
;
A
#
# COMPACT_ATOMS: atom_id res chain seq x y z
N MET A 1 36.75 -39.35 -26.49
CA MET A 1 36.33 -38.01 -26.96
C MET A 1 35.45 -37.37 -25.89
N GLN A 2 36.02 -36.93 -24.76
CA GLN A 2 35.20 -36.43 -23.64
C GLN A 2 35.91 -35.42 -22.72
N SER A 3 37.10 -34.93 -23.11
CA SER A 3 37.88 -33.89 -22.40
C SER A 3 38.12 -32.64 -23.25
N SER A 4 37.39 -32.52 -24.37
CA SER A 4 37.52 -31.46 -25.38
C SER A 4 36.28 -30.58 -25.51
N SER A 5 35.29 -30.76 -24.63
CA SER A 5 34.05 -29.96 -24.59
C SER A 5 34.03 -28.98 -23.42
N GLU A 6 34.52 -29.40 -22.25
CA GLU A 6 34.57 -28.58 -21.03
C GLU A 6 35.46 -27.33 -21.21
N THR A 7 36.55 -27.48 -21.95
CA THR A 7 37.52 -26.39 -22.21
C THR A 7 37.01 -25.32 -23.16
N ASP A 8 35.95 -25.54 -23.94
CA ASP A 8 35.32 -24.50 -24.77
C ASP A 8 34.17 -23.80 -24.04
N SER A 9 33.48 -24.48 -23.11
CA SER A 9 32.63 -23.79 -22.12
C SER A 9 33.42 -22.83 -21.24
N GLU A 10 34.56 -23.24 -20.66
CA GLU A 10 35.38 -22.33 -19.83
C GLU A 10 35.93 -21.13 -20.61
N LYS A 11 36.40 -21.32 -21.85
CA LYS A 11 36.88 -20.22 -22.71
C LYS A 11 35.77 -19.19 -23.00
N THR A 12 34.51 -19.64 -23.13
CA THR A 12 33.38 -18.75 -23.41
C THR A 12 33.15 -17.75 -22.26
N TYR A 13 33.35 -18.17 -21.00
CA TYR A 13 33.27 -17.29 -19.83
C TYR A 13 34.44 -16.30 -19.69
N LEU A 14 35.56 -16.51 -20.38
CA LEU A 14 36.74 -15.65 -20.28
C LEU A 14 36.84 -14.54 -21.34
N ILE A 15 35.88 -14.45 -22.28
CA ILE A 15 35.76 -13.28 -23.15
C ILE A 15 35.06 -12.14 -22.40
N GLN A 16 35.64 -11.72 -21.28
CA GLN A 16 35.32 -10.45 -20.60
C GLN A 16 35.85 -9.29 -21.45
N LYS A 17 35.21 -9.09 -22.61
CA LYS A 17 35.55 -8.07 -23.60
C LYS A 17 35.38 -6.71 -22.94
N LYS A 18 36.50 -6.13 -22.51
CA LYS A 18 36.61 -4.90 -21.72
C LYS A 18 35.88 -3.74 -22.42
N GLN A 19 34.59 -3.58 -22.12
CA GLN A 19 33.75 -2.60 -22.79
C GLN A 19 34.28 -1.19 -22.48
N PRO A 20 34.30 -0.27 -23.46
CA PRO A 20 34.72 1.09 -23.19
C PRO A 20 33.75 1.72 -22.18
N MET A 21 34.30 2.27 -21.09
CA MET A 21 33.53 2.94 -20.04
C MET A 21 32.45 3.84 -20.64
N ILE A 22 31.17 3.57 -20.33
CA ILE A 22 30.07 4.40 -20.81
C ILE A 22 30.30 5.83 -20.32
N ASN A 23 30.16 6.80 -21.22
CA ASN A 23 30.29 8.20 -20.84
C ASN A 23 29.07 8.61 -20.01
N LYS A 24 29.27 9.26 -18.85
CA LYS A 24 28.21 9.81 -17.97
C LYS A 24 27.07 10.48 -18.75
N TYR A 25 27.40 11.29 -19.76
CA TYR A 25 26.40 11.99 -20.58
C TYR A 25 25.56 11.04 -21.45
N LYS A 26 26.15 9.94 -21.94
CA LYS A 26 25.43 8.89 -22.68
C LYS A 26 24.53 8.10 -21.73
N GLU A 27 25.02 7.77 -20.54
CA GLU A 27 24.24 7.04 -19.53
C GLU A 27 23.05 7.87 -19.03
N ILE A 28 23.24 9.15 -18.69
CA ILE A 28 22.16 10.06 -18.31
C ILE A 28 21.11 10.17 -19.43
N LYS A 29 21.52 10.30 -20.70
CA LYS A 29 20.59 10.30 -21.84
C LYS A 29 19.87 8.95 -22.01
N ALA A 30 20.55 7.83 -21.78
CA ALA A 30 20.00 6.48 -21.91
C ALA A 30 19.11 6.04 -20.72
N LEU A 31 19.24 6.69 -19.57
CA LEU A 31 18.31 6.64 -18.44
C LEU A 31 17.08 7.49 -18.73
N LEU A 32 17.25 8.80 -19.01
CA LEU A 32 16.13 9.72 -19.26
C LEU A 32 15.25 9.29 -20.44
N SER A 33 15.85 8.76 -21.52
CA SER A 33 15.10 8.23 -22.67
C SER A 33 14.34 6.93 -22.38
N LEU A 34 14.59 6.27 -21.25
CA LEU A 34 13.87 5.08 -20.77
C LEU A 34 12.84 5.46 -19.70
N THR A 35 13.22 6.31 -18.75
CA THR A 35 12.37 6.69 -17.61
C THR A 35 11.29 7.71 -17.98
N PHE A 36 11.51 8.61 -18.94
CA PHE A 36 10.49 9.59 -19.31
C PHE A 36 9.20 8.96 -19.87
N PRO A 37 9.25 7.96 -20.78
CA PRO A 37 8.05 7.19 -21.14
C PRO A 37 7.39 6.45 -19.97
N LEU A 38 8.18 5.88 -19.05
CA LEU A 38 7.66 5.17 -17.86
C LEU A 38 6.94 6.11 -16.88
N ILE A 39 7.43 7.33 -16.72
CA ILE A 39 6.77 8.39 -15.93
C ILE A 39 5.41 8.74 -16.54
N LEU A 40 5.35 8.93 -17.86
CA LEU A 40 4.08 9.19 -18.56
C LEU A 40 3.13 7.99 -18.50
N GLU A 41 3.64 6.76 -18.51
CA GLU A 41 2.83 5.54 -18.36
C GLU A 41 2.20 5.45 -16.96
N ASN A 42 2.99 5.68 -15.90
CA ASN A 42 2.49 5.68 -14.52
C ASN A 42 1.47 6.81 -14.28
N LEU A 43 1.72 8.01 -14.81
CA LEU A 43 0.76 9.13 -14.75
C LEU A 43 -0.54 8.79 -15.50
N ALA A 44 -0.48 8.12 -16.65
CA ALA A 44 -1.67 7.67 -17.37
C ALA A 44 -2.51 6.69 -16.54
N VAL A 45 -1.90 5.76 -15.80
CA VAL A 45 -2.59 4.82 -14.90
C VAL A 45 -3.39 5.55 -13.81
N VAL A 46 -2.83 6.60 -13.20
CA VAL A 46 -3.56 7.41 -12.20
C VAL A 46 -4.78 8.10 -12.82
N LEU A 47 -4.67 8.59 -14.07
CA LEU A 47 -5.79 9.25 -14.75
C LEU A 47 -7.00 8.34 -14.98
N PHE A 48 -6.83 7.02 -15.15
CA PHE A 48 -7.97 6.08 -15.21
C PHE A 48 -8.81 6.13 -13.93
N GLN A 49 -8.17 6.14 -12.75
CA GLN A 49 -8.87 6.20 -11.46
C GLN A 49 -9.62 7.52 -11.29
N VAL A 50 -8.98 8.63 -11.67
CA VAL A 50 -9.59 9.98 -11.65
C VAL A 50 -10.83 10.04 -12.55
N VAL A 51 -10.78 9.46 -13.76
CA VAL A 51 -11.94 9.40 -14.66
C VAL A 51 -13.10 8.60 -14.05
N ASN A 52 -12.82 7.47 -13.40
CA ASN A 52 -13.86 6.68 -12.74
C ASN A 52 -14.51 7.45 -11.58
N LEU A 53 -13.73 8.14 -10.74
CA LEU A 53 -14.26 8.98 -9.66
C LEU A 53 -15.10 10.15 -10.19
N ILE A 54 -14.62 10.88 -11.21
CA ILE A 54 -15.39 11.97 -11.85
C ILE A 54 -16.69 11.45 -12.44
N SER A 55 -16.66 10.31 -13.14
CA SER A 55 -17.83 9.76 -13.82
C SER A 55 -18.97 9.37 -12.86
N LEU A 56 -18.64 8.86 -11.67
CA LEU A 56 -19.59 8.36 -10.68
C LEU A 56 -19.96 9.41 -9.63
N GLY A 57 -19.09 10.38 -9.35
CA GLY A 57 -19.39 11.50 -8.45
C GLY A 57 -20.52 12.42 -8.91
N HIS A 58 -20.85 12.40 -10.21
CA HIS A 58 -21.98 13.13 -10.79
C HIS A 58 -23.28 12.28 -10.87
N LEU A 59 -23.27 11.02 -10.41
CA LEU A 59 -24.50 10.23 -10.25
C LEU A 59 -25.16 10.46 -8.88
N GLY A 60 -24.36 10.49 -7.81
CA GLY A 60 -24.84 10.60 -6.43
C GLY A 60 -23.74 10.34 -5.40
N GLU A 61 -24.01 10.71 -4.14
CA GLU A 61 -23.05 10.58 -3.04
C GLU A 61 -22.83 9.12 -2.62
N GLU A 62 -23.90 8.29 -2.66
CA GLU A 62 -23.82 6.85 -2.36
C GLU A 62 -23.00 6.09 -3.41
N GLU A 63 -23.17 6.44 -4.69
CA GLU A 63 -22.37 5.94 -5.81
C GLU A 63 -20.90 6.31 -5.64
N LEU A 64 -20.59 7.55 -5.28
CA LEU A 64 -19.21 8.00 -5.08
C LEU A 64 -18.55 7.29 -3.89
N ALA A 65 -19.26 7.17 -2.76
CA ALA A 65 -18.79 6.45 -1.58
C ALA A 65 -18.55 4.96 -1.90
N GLY A 66 -19.49 4.32 -2.60
CA GLY A 66 -19.39 2.92 -3.02
C GLY A 66 -18.25 2.67 -4.01
N CYS A 67 -18.05 3.56 -4.98
CA CYS A 67 -16.90 3.51 -5.88
C CYS A 67 -15.57 3.63 -5.12
N SER A 68 -15.49 4.57 -4.18
CA SER A 68 -14.27 4.83 -3.40
C SER A 68 -13.92 3.63 -2.51
N LEU A 69 -14.89 3.11 -1.75
CA LEU A 69 -14.72 1.92 -0.90
C LEU A 69 -14.39 0.66 -1.73
N GLY A 70 -15.02 0.51 -2.90
CA GLY A 70 -14.69 -0.56 -3.85
C GLY A 70 -13.26 -0.44 -4.39
N SER A 71 -12.82 0.77 -4.74
CA SER A 71 -11.49 1.04 -5.29
C SER A 71 -10.36 0.85 -4.27
N ILE A 72 -10.60 1.14 -2.98
CA ILE A 72 -9.66 0.84 -1.89
C ILE A 72 -9.45 -0.68 -1.77
N LEU A 73 -10.54 -1.47 -1.74
CA LEU A 73 -10.42 -2.93 -1.67
C LEU A 73 -9.83 -3.53 -2.96
N TRP A 74 -10.10 -2.94 -4.13
CA TRP A 74 -9.42 -3.29 -5.39
C TRP A 74 -7.91 -3.09 -5.26
N ALA A 75 -7.46 -1.91 -4.83
CA ALA A 75 -6.05 -1.55 -4.73
C ALA A 75 -5.30 -2.52 -3.80
N ILE A 76 -5.77 -2.67 -2.55
CA ILE A 76 -5.17 -3.57 -1.55
C ILE A 76 -5.11 -5.03 -2.08
N SER A 77 -6.13 -5.48 -2.83
CA SER A 77 -6.13 -6.81 -3.43
C SER A 77 -5.08 -6.96 -4.55
N ILE A 78 -4.91 -5.94 -5.38
CA ILE A 78 -4.07 -5.94 -6.59
C ILE A 78 -2.60 -5.67 -6.28
N MET A 79 -2.27 -4.93 -5.20
CA MET A 79 -0.90 -4.76 -4.72
C MET A 79 -0.17 -6.08 -4.50
N PHE A 80 -0.87 -7.11 -4.02
CA PHE A 80 -0.26 -8.40 -3.70
C PHE A 80 0.26 -9.13 -4.96
N PRO A 81 -0.52 -9.26 -6.06
CA PRO A 81 0.02 -9.58 -7.38
C PRO A 81 1.09 -8.61 -7.91
N LEU A 82 0.90 -7.29 -7.82
CA LEU A 82 1.84 -6.32 -8.40
C LEU A 82 3.24 -6.38 -7.78
N GLY A 83 3.37 -6.64 -6.48
CA GLY A 83 4.68 -6.88 -5.87
C GLY A 83 5.39 -8.15 -6.38
N PHE A 84 4.66 -9.11 -6.96
CA PHE A 84 5.25 -10.21 -7.73
C PHE A 84 5.55 -9.83 -9.18
N VAL A 85 4.74 -8.96 -9.81
CA VAL A 85 5.08 -8.37 -11.13
C VAL A 85 6.43 -7.65 -11.04
N HIS A 86 6.62 -6.77 -10.05
CA HIS A 86 7.88 -6.08 -9.76
C HIS A 86 9.05 -6.97 -9.33
N ALA A 87 8.87 -8.29 -9.19
CA ALA A 87 10.00 -9.22 -9.12
C ALA A 87 10.65 -9.45 -10.49
N LEU A 88 9.90 -9.30 -11.59
CA LEU A 88 10.37 -9.48 -12.96
C LEU A 88 11.41 -8.43 -13.36
N ASP A 89 11.42 -7.25 -12.75
CA ASP A 89 12.50 -6.26 -12.84
C ASP A 89 13.89 -6.91 -12.79
N ALA A 90 14.14 -7.69 -11.73
CA ALA A 90 15.40 -8.41 -11.57
C ALA A 90 15.55 -9.52 -12.62
N PHE A 91 14.52 -10.33 -12.82
CA PHE A 91 14.63 -11.58 -13.59
C PHE A 91 14.72 -11.34 -15.10
N ILE A 92 13.87 -10.48 -15.66
CA ILE A 92 13.82 -10.18 -17.10
C ILE A 92 15.01 -9.33 -17.51
N SER A 93 15.32 -8.24 -16.79
CA SER A 93 16.44 -7.37 -17.20
C SER A 93 17.80 -8.09 -17.06
N GLN A 94 18.00 -8.93 -16.03
CA GLN A 94 19.22 -9.74 -15.90
C GLN A 94 19.30 -10.81 -17.01
N ALA A 95 18.19 -11.47 -17.36
CA ALA A 95 18.16 -12.44 -18.47
C ALA A 95 18.41 -11.79 -19.84
N HIS A 96 17.81 -10.63 -20.11
CA HIS A 96 18.01 -9.85 -21.33
C HIS A 96 19.45 -9.29 -21.41
N GLY A 97 20.01 -8.82 -20.30
CA GLY A 97 21.42 -8.43 -20.20
C GLY A 97 22.39 -9.57 -20.55
N ALA A 98 22.08 -10.79 -20.12
CA ALA A 98 22.80 -12.01 -20.49
C ALA A 98 22.45 -12.54 -21.90
N LYS A 99 21.51 -11.91 -22.61
CA LYS A 99 20.97 -12.30 -23.94
C LYS A 99 20.30 -13.67 -23.97
N ASN A 100 19.66 -14.07 -22.86
CA ASN A 100 18.93 -15.32 -22.74
C ASN A 100 17.41 -15.09 -22.89
N GLU A 101 16.98 -14.75 -24.11
CA GLU A 101 15.57 -14.45 -24.41
C GLU A 101 14.63 -15.65 -24.15
N ARG A 102 15.13 -16.88 -24.26
CA ARG A 102 14.40 -18.09 -23.88
C ARG A 102 14.03 -18.08 -22.38
N LEU A 103 14.94 -17.63 -21.51
CA LEU A 103 14.71 -17.53 -20.08
C LEU A 103 13.77 -16.37 -19.72
N VAL A 104 13.79 -15.26 -20.47
CA VAL A 104 12.75 -14.20 -20.36
C VAL A 104 11.35 -14.82 -20.53
N GLY A 105 11.17 -15.63 -21.57
CA GLY A 105 9.92 -16.37 -21.79
C GLY A 105 9.53 -17.30 -20.63
N VAL A 106 10.48 -18.03 -20.05
CA VAL A 106 10.24 -18.88 -18.87
C VAL A 106 9.74 -18.05 -17.69
N TYR A 107 10.35 -16.91 -17.39
CA TYR A 107 9.91 -16.03 -16.31
C TYR A 107 8.51 -15.43 -16.56
N VAL A 108 8.20 -15.01 -17.80
CA VAL A 108 6.86 -14.53 -18.17
C VAL A 108 5.79 -15.61 -17.95
N TYR A 109 6.03 -16.86 -18.40
CA TYR A 109 5.09 -17.96 -18.17
C TYR A 109 4.97 -18.37 -16.69
N GLN A 110 6.05 -18.26 -15.91
CA GLN A 110 6.00 -18.48 -14.45
C GLN A 110 5.17 -17.40 -13.75
N SER A 111 5.31 -16.13 -14.14
CA SER A 111 4.49 -15.05 -13.60
C SER A 111 3.02 -15.25 -13.93
N TYR A 112 2.63 -15.56 -15.18
CA TYR A 112 1.22 -15.86 -15.49
C TYR A 112 0.64 -16.98 -14.62
N PHE A 113 1.40 -18.06 -14.39
CA PHE A 113 0.97 -19.16 -13.52
C PHE A 113 0.75 -18.70 -12.07
N ILE A 114 1.63 -17.84 -11.54
CA ILE A 114 1.45 -17.23 -10.22
C ILE A 114 0.26 -16.27 -10.20
N MET A 115 0.06 -15.44 -11.23
CA MET A 115 -1.09 -14.53 -11.32
C MET A 115 -2.42 -15.28 -11.33
N ILE A 116 -2.53 -16.43 -12.01
CA ILE A 116 -3.73 -17.29 -11.93
C ILE A 116 -3.96 -17.77 -10.50
N ILE A 117 -2.92 -18.22 -9.79
CA ILE A 117 -3.03 -18.69 -8.40
C ILE A 117 -3.48 -17.57 -7.45
N LEU A 118 -3.01 -16.33 -7.66
CA LEU A 118 -3.38 -15.17 -6.85
C LEU A 118 -4.74 -14.58 -7.21
N ALA A 119 -5.17 -14.68 -8.47
CA ALA A 119 -6.47 -14.19 -8.92
C ALA A 119 -7.64 -14.98 -8.28
N ILE A 120 -7.47 -16.27 -7.98
CA ILE A 120 -8.53 -17.10 -7.38
C ILE A 120 -9.00 -16.56 -6.01
N PRO A 121 -8.14 -16.35 -4.99
CA PRO A 121 -8.57 -15.77 -3.72
C PRO A 121 -9.03 -14.30 -3.85
N ILE A 122 -8.47 -13.52 -4.80
CA ILE A 122 -8.91 -12.14 -5.06
C ILE A 122 -10.35 -12.12 -5.61
N ALA A 123 -10.67 -12.94 -6.62
CA ALA A 123 -12.02 -13.05 -7.15
C ALA A 123 -13.03 -13.51 -6.09
N PHE A 124 -12.63 -14.42 -5.19
CA PHE A 124 -13.45 -14.83 -4.05
C PHE A 124 -13.69 -13.67 -3.08
N LEU A 125 -12.65 -12.93 -2.70
CA LEU A 125 -12.73 -11.74 -1.84
C LEU A 125 -13.64 -10.66 -2.47
N TRP A 126 -13.54 -10.43 -3.77
CA TRP A 126 -14.36 -9.46 -4.50
C TRP A 126 -15.84 -9.90 -4.60
N TYR A 127 -16.11 -11.19 -4.76
CA TYR A 127 -17.49 -11.71 -4.78
C TYR A 127 -18.21 -11.55 -3.43
N PHE A 128 -17.49 -11.79 -2.32
CA PHE A 128 -17.98 -11.63 -0.95
C PHE A 128 -17.75 -10.24 -0.34
N SER A 129 -17.22 -9.29 -1.12
CA SER A 129 -16.83 -7.93 -0.66
C SER A 129 -17.91 -7.20 0.14
N GLY A 130 -19.17 -7.23 -0.29
CA GLY A 130 -20.27 -6.59 0.46
C GLY A 130 -20.47 -7.19 1.86
N SER A 131 -20.33 -8.52 2.01
CA SER A 131 -20.39 -9.17 3.33
C SER A 131 -19.19 -8.77 4.21
N VAL A 132 -18.01 -8.59 3.61
CA VAL A 132 -16.81 -8.09 4.31
C VAL A 132 -17.02 -6.64 4.77
N MET A 133 -17.56 -5.78 3.91
CA MET A 133 -17.81 -4.37 4.22
C MET A 133 -18.90 -4.19 5.28
N THR A 134 -19.99 -4.96 5.22
CA THR A 134 -20.99 -5.01 6.30
C THR A 134 -20.41 -5.56 7.61
N ALA A 135 -19.52 -6.55 7.57
CA ALA A 135 -18.82 -7.02 8.78
C ALA A 135 -17.85 -5.96 9.36
N LEU A 136 -17.31 -5.07 8.52
CA LEU A 136 -16.57 -3.87 8.90
C LEU A 136 -17.47 -2.68 9.29
N LYS A 137 -18.78 -2.93 9.52
CA LYS A 137 -19.81 -1.94 9.89
C LYS A 137 -19.94 -0.75 8.93
N GLN A 138 -19.62 -0.94 7.66
CA GLN A 138 -19.97 0.01 6.61
C GLN A 138 -21.48 -0.02 6.36
N ASP A 139 -22.03 1.11 5.91
CA ASP A 139 -23.43 1.20 5.50
C ASP A 139 -23.79 0.13 4.43
N HIS A 140 -25.01 -0.39 4.51
CA HIS A 140 -25.48 -1.46 3.63
C HIS A 140 -25.65 -1.04 2.18
N VAL A 141 -25.99 0.22 1.89
CA VAL A 141 -26.16 0.74 0.52
C VAL A 141 -24.79 1.00 -0.10
N VAL A 142 -23.89 1.67 0.62
CA VAL A 142 -22.50 1.90 0.22
C VAL A 142 -21.75 0.57 0.00
N ALA A 143 -21.89 -0.40 0.92
CA ALA A 143 -21.32 -1.74 0.78
C ALA A 143 -21.89 -2.51 -0.43
N ASN A 144 -23.16 -2.30 -0.78
CA ASN A 144 -23.78 -2.89 -1.97
C ASN A 144 -23.25 -2.25 -3.26
N TYR A 145 -23.04 -0.93 -3.30
CA TYR A 145 -22.39 -0.27 -4.45
C TYR A 145 -20.94 -0.72 -4.62
N ALA A 146 -20.14 -0.73 -3.55
CA ALA A 146 -18.77 -1.25 -3.58
C ALA A 146 -18.69 -2.72 -4.02
N ARG A 147 -19.65 -3.55 -3.59
CA ARG A 147 -19.80 -4.94 -4.07
C ARG A 147 -20.11 -5.02 -5.56
N LYS A 148 -21.05 -4.21 -6.07
CA LYS A 148 -21.37 -4.16 -7.51
C LYS A 148 -20.11 -3.80 -8.32
N TYR A 149 -19.36 -2.77 -7.89
CA TYR A 149 -18.14 -2.32 -8.56
C TYR A 149 -17.12 -3.46 -8.73
N LEU A 150 -16.79 -4.13 -7.63
CA LEU A 150 -15.82 -5.22 -7.61
C LEU A 150 -16.28 -6.46 -8.39
N ILE A 151 -17.55 -6.85 -8.28
CA ILE A 151 -18.10 -8.00 -9.03
C ILE A 151 -17.99 -7.78 -10.54
N TRP A 152 -18.28 -6.57 -11.03
CA TRP A 152 -18.16 -6.26 -12.45
C TRP A 152 -16.71 -6.14 -12.96
N GLN A 153 -15.72 -6.06 -12.07
CA GLN A 153 -14.28 -6.11 -12.40
C GLN A 153 -13.69 -7.54 -12.37
N ILE A 154 -14.35 -8.53 -11.75
CA ILE A 154 -13.87 -9.94 -11.74
C ILE A 154 -13.55 -10.48 -13.16
N PRO A 155 -14.33 -10.20 -14.23
CA PRO A 155 -14.00 -10.66 -15.58
C PRO A 155 -12.68 -10.11 -16.14
N ALA A 156 -12.27 -8.91 -15.72
CA ALA A 156 -11.04 -8.27 -16.17
C ALA A 156 -9.82 -8.59 -15.30
N LEU A 157 -9.99 -9.15 -14.10
CA LEU A 157 -8.90 -9.49 -13.18
C LEU A 157 -7.76 -10.30 -13.83
N ILE A 158 -8.08 -11.36 -14.60
CA ILE A 158 -7.07 -12.15 -15.32
C ILE A 158 -6.43 -11.36 -16.48
N PRO A 159 -7.20 -10.74 -17.41
CA PRO A 159 -6.68 -9.82 -18.42
C PRO A 159 -5.76 -8.72 -17.87
N TYR A 160 -6.14 -8.05 -16.78
CA TYR A 160 -5.37 -7.00 -16.11
C TYR A 160 -4.03 -7.55 -15.60
N LEU A 161 -4.04 -8.63 -14.80
CA LEU A 161 -2.81 -9.21 -14.27
C LEU A 161 -1.89 -9.75 -15.37
N PHE A 162 -2.45 -10.21 -16.49
CA PHE A 162 -1.66 -10.61 -17.66
C PHE A 162 -1.10 -9.41 -18.42
N LEU A 163 -1.86 -8.32 -18.53
CA LEU A 163 -1.42 -7.04 -19.09
C LEU A 163 -0.22 -6.49 -18.31
N SER A 164 -0.30 -6.44 -16.96
CA SER A 164 0.81 -6.02 -16.10
C SER A 164 2.08 -6.83 -16.34
N VAL A 165 1.97 -8.15 -16.50
CA VAL A 165 3.12 -9.03 -16.79
C VAL A 165 3.74 -8.75 -18.17
N ILE A 166 2.95 -8.41 -19.20
CA ILE A 166 3.50 -8.01 -20.51
C ILE A 166 4.10 -6.61 -20.47
N GLN A 167 3.46 -5.66 -19.77
CA GLN A 167 3.98 -4.30 -19.56
C GLN A 167 5.36 -4.36 -18.91
N GLU A 168 5.47 -4.97 -17.72
CA GLU A 168 6.72 -5.12 -16.97
C GLU A 168 7.81 -5.82 -17.81
N CYS A 169 7.42 -6.80 -18.63
CA CYS A 169 8.32 -7.47 -19.57
C CYS A 169 8.83 -6.53 -20.67
N PHE A 170 7.96 -5.77 -21.32
CA PHE A 170 8.34 -4.81 -22.36
C PHE A 170 9.20 -3.68 -21.80
N GLN A 171 8.88 -3.18 -20.61
CA GLN A 171 9.67 -2.18 -19.90
C GLN A 171 11.08 -2.71 -19.60
N ASN A 172 11.21 -3.94 -19.08
CA ASN A 172 12.50 -4.56 -18.79
C ASN A 172 13.30 -5.04 -20.02
N LEU A 173 12.63 -5.23 -21.17
CA LEU A 173 13.25 -5.34 -22.50
C LEU A 173 13.59 -3.97 -23.13
N GLN A 174 13.38 -2.86 -22.41
CA GLN A 174 13.61 -1.48 -22.85
C GLN A 174 12.71 -1.01 -24.01
N ILE A 175 11.57 -1.68 -24.22
CA ILE A 175 10.54 -1.40 -25.25
C ILE A 175 9.41 -0.55 -24.66
N VAL A 176 9.74 0.60 -24.04
CA VAL A 176 8.80 1.41 -23.23
C VAL A 176 7.77 2.23 -24.04
N ILE A 177 7.99 2.47 -25.33
CA ILE A 177 7.07 3.29 -26.15
C ILE A 177 5.77 2.55 -26.47
N ALA A 178 5.81 1.22 -26.65
CA ALA A 178 4.62 0.44 -27.00
C ALA A 178 3.62 0.34 -25.83
N PRO A 179 4.06 0.04 -24.59
CA PRO A 179 3.19 0.15 -23.42
C PRO A 179 2.59 1.55 -23.25
N LEU A 180 3.40 2.62 -23.29
CA LEU A 180 2.90 3.99 -23.17
C LEU A 180 1.76 4.30 -24.17
N VAL A 181 1.95 4.00 -25.45
CA VAL A 181 0.93 4.25 -26.49
C VAL A 181 -0.33 3.40 -26.28
N ILE A 182 -0.19 2.14 -25.86
CA ILE A 182 -1.34 1.26 -25.60
C ILE A 182 -2.12 1.70 -24.35
N ASN A 183 -1.44 2.16 -23.29
CA ASN A 183 -2.09 2.74 -22.11
C ASN A 183 -2.83 4.04 -22.46
N LEU A 184 -2.24 4.93 -23.27
CA LEU A 184 -2.90 6.17 -23.70
C LEU A 184 -4.13 5.92 -24.60
N ILE A 185 -4.06 4.92 -25.50
CA ILE A 185 -5.23 4.47 -26.29
C ILE A 185 -6.30 3.89 -25.36
N GLY A 186 -5.90 3.01 -24.42
CA GLY A 186 -6.80 2.43 -23.42
C GLY A 186 -7.47 3.48 -22.53
N PHE A 187 -6.75 4.54 -22.16
CA PHE A 187 -7.30 5.68 -21.40
C PHE A 187 -8.38 6.41 -22.19
N GLY A 188 -8.12 6.72 -23.46
CA GLY A 188 -9.13 7.34 -24.34
C GLY A 188 -10.36 6.46 -24.55
N ILE A 189 -10.18 5.14 -24.68
CA ILE A 189 -11.27 4.15 -24.73
C ILE A 189 -12.05 4.13 -23.40
N SER A 190 -11.36 4.16 -22.26
CA SER A 190 -11.99 4.15 -20.94
C SER A 190 -12.80 5.40 -20.69
N VAL A 191 -12.30 6.59 -21.05
CA VAL A 191 -13.08 7.84 -21.02
C VAL A 191 -14.34 7.70 -21.88
N PHE A 192 -14.19 7.30 -23.15
CA PHE A 192 -15.32 7.18 -24.08
C PHE A 192 -16.39 6.19 -23.60
N LEU A 193 -15.97 4.98 -23.20
CA LEU A 193 -16.88 3.94 -22.74
C LEU A 193 -17.52 4.26 -21.39
N ASN A 194 -16.79 4.91 -20.48
CA ASN A 194 -17.32 5.24 -19.16
C ASN A 194 -18.42 6.32 -19.29
N PHE A 195 -18.14 7.47 -19.90
CA PHE A 195 -19.17 8.47 -20.15
C PHE A 195 -20.32 7.93 -21.03
N GLY A 196 -20.02 7.05 -21.99
CA GLY A 196 -21.02 6.34 -22.78
C GLY A 196 -21.98 5.50 -21.94
N PHE A 197 -21.47 4.52 -21.18
CA PHE A 197 -22.30 3.59 -20.41
C PHE A 197 -22.91 4.20 -19.14
N VAL A 198 -22.26 5.16 -18.47
CA VAL A 198 -22.81 5.80 -17.27
C VAL A 198 -24.03 6.67 -17.62
N TYR A 199 -23.92 7.51 -18.65
CA TYR A 199 -24.95 8.50 -18.99
C TYR A 199 -25.93 8.02 -20.08
N GLY A 200 -25.57 7.03 -20.90
CA GLY A 200 -26.34 6.60 -22.07
C GLY A 200 -26.06 7.41 -23.33
N VAL A 201 -24.84 7.94 -23.46
CA VAL A 201 -24.42 8.83 -24.56
C VAL A 201 -23.79 7.98 -25.69
N PHE A 202 -23.68 8.55 -26.90
CA PHE A 202 -23.10 7.88 -28.09
C PHE A 202 -23.88 6.63 -28.56
N HIS A 203 -25.20 6.57 -28.33
CA HIS A 203 -26.07 5.41 -28.60
C HIS A 203 -25.75 4.16 -27.75
N LEU A 204 -25.00 4.30 -26.66
CA LEU A 204 -24.76 3.23 -25.69
C LEU A 204 -25.90 3.17 -24.65
N PRO A 205 -26.21 1.98 -24.08
CA PRO A 205 -27.23 1.86 -23.06
C PRO A 205 -26.81 2.56 -21.76
N LYS A 206 -27.75 3.24 -21.10
CA LYS A 206 -27.55 3.84 -19.77
C LYS A 206 -27.52 2.75 -18.70
N LEU A 207 -26.31 2.33 -18.31
CA LEU A 207 -26.04 1.35 -17.25
C LEU A 207 -25.83 2.01 -15.87
N GLY A 208 -25.76 3.35 -15.81
CA GLY A 208 -25.56 4.10 -14.57
C GLY A 208 -24.26 3.69 -13.88
N PHE A 209 -24.30 3.50 -12.55
CA PHE A 209 -23.15 3.09 -11.74
C PHE A 209 -22.36 1.90 -12.30
N ILE A 210 -23.07 0.90 -12.86
CA ILE A 210 -22.46 -0.33 -13.39
C ILE A 210 -21.69 -0.08 -14.70
N GLY A 211 -21.93 1.04 -15.39
CA GLY A 211 -21.23 1.41 -16.62
C GLY A 211 -19.73 1.65 -16.44
N SER A 212 -19.31 2.26 -15.34
CA SER A 212 -17.91 2.58 -15.05
C SER A 212 -16.98 1.35 -14.84
N PRO A 213 -17.30 0.37 -13.97
CA PRO A 213 -16.49 -0.85 -13.84
C PRO A 213 -16.52 -1.71 -15.10
N ILE A 214 -17.61 -1.71 -15.88
CA ILE A 214 -17.67 -2.38 -17.19
C ILE A 214 -16.78 -1.68 -18.23
N ALA A 215 -16.82 -0.34 -18.32
CA ALA A 215 -15.96 0.44 -19.20
C ALA A 215 -14.48 0.21 -18.89
N THR A 216 -14.11 0.20 -17.61
CA THR A 216 -12.76 -0.14 -17.13
C THR A 216 -12.36 -1.53 -17.60
N SER A 217 -13.20 -2.54 -17.30
CA SER A 217 -12.96 -3.95 -17.63
C SER A 217 -12.78 -4.20 -19.13
N ILE A 218 -13.58 -3.54 -19.97
CA ILE A 218 -13.46 -3.63 -21.44
C ILE A 218 -12.17 -2.95 -21.92
N SER A 219 -11.80 -1.82 -21.33
CA SER A 219 -10.58 -1.08 -21.70
C SER A 219 -9.32 -1.87 -21.36
N GLU A 220 -9.24 -2.46 -20.16
CA GLU A 220 -8.15 -3.35 -19.72
C GLU A 220 -8.04 -4.59 -20.63
N PHE A 221 -9.18 -5.20 -21.00
CA PHE A 221 -9.20 -6.32 -21.93
C PHE A 221 -8.69 -5.94 -23.34
N ILE A 222 -9.10 -4.77 -23.85
CA ILE A 222 -8.60 -4.24 -25.13
C ILE A 222 -7.09 -3.94 -25.06
N MET A 223 -6.62 -3.34 -23.97
CA MET A 223 -5.18 -3.08 -23.74
C MET A 223 -4.38 -4.39 -23.72
N PHE A 224 -4.87 -5.42 -23.01
CA PHE A 224 -4.27 -6.76 -23.02
C PHE A 224 -4.19 -7.35 -24.44
N VAL A 225 -5.29 -7.31 -25.19
CA VAL A 225 -5.34 -7.83 -26.57
C VAL A 225 -4.40 -7.05 -27.50
N LEU A 226 -4.36 -5.72 -27.43
CA LEU A 226 -3.44 -4.89 -28.23
C LEU A 226 -1.97 -5.18 -27.90
N MET A 227 -1.63 -5.34 -26.61
CA MET A 227 -0.28 -5.67 -26.16
C MET A 227 0.14 -7.07 -26.63
N TYR A 228 -0.77 -8.06 -26.56
CA TYR A 228 -0.55 -9.41 -27.06
C TYR A 228 -0.40 -9.46 -28.59
N ILE A 229 -1.19 -8.68 -29.33
CA ILE A 229 -1.03 -8.53 -30.78
C ILE A 229 0.34 -7.92 -31.09
N TYR A 230 0.76 -6.88 -30.38
CA TYR A 230 2.07 -6.25 -30.57
C TYR A 230 3.23 -7.24 -30.31
N LEU A 231 3.15 -8.03 -29.22
CA LEU A 231 4.09 -9.12 -28.89
C LEU A 231 4.30 -10.06 -30.10
N LYS A 232 3.20 -10.57 -30.65
CA LYS A 232 3.19 -11.53 -31.77
C LYS A 232 3.63 -10.91 -33.10
N VAL A 233 3.17 -9.68 -33.40
CA VAL A 233 3.50 -8.98 -34.65
C VAL A 233 4.98 -8.61 -34.70
N LYS A 234 5.56 -8.14 -33.58
CA LYS A 234 7.00 -7.89 -33.47
C LYS A 234 7.84 -9.16 -33.27
N LYS A 235 7.21 -10.31 -32.98
CA LYS A 235 7.84 -11.61 -32.74
C LYS A 235 8.87 -11.56 -31.61
N ILE A 236 8.58 -10.78 -30.57
CA ILE A 236 9.42 -10.67 -29.36
C ILE A 236 9.48 -12.03 -28.64
N ASP A 237 8.39 -12.78 -28.69
CA ASP A 237 8.25 -14.12 -28.11
C ASP A 237 8.85 -15.26 -28.96
N LYS A 238 9.55 -14.96 -30.06
CA LYS A 238 10.07 -15.96 -31.02
C LYS A 238 10.90 -17.07 -30.37
N GLU A 239 11.62 -16.77 -29.29
CA GLU A 239 12.50 -17.72 -28.59
C GLU A 239 11.89 -18.23 -27.27
N TRP A 240 10.73 -17.70 -26.88
CA TRP A 240 10.00 -18.09 -25.67
C TRP A 240 9.33 -19.43 -25.89
N LYS A 241 9.57 -20.38 -24.99
CA LYS A 241 8.98 -21.72 -25.06
C LYS A 241 8.31 -22.05 -23.74
N LEU A 242 7.07 -22.53 -23.80
CA LEU A 242 6.37 -23.06 -22.64
C LEU A 242 7.00 -24.42 -22.29
N GLU A 243 7.92 -24.41 -21.33
CA GLU A 243 8.59 -25.61 -20.87
C GLU A 243 7.87 -26.25 -19.68
N LYS A 244 8.00 -27.58 -19.53
CA LYS A 244 7.53 -28.29 -18.32
C LYS A 244 8.25 -27.81 -17.04
N SER A 245 9.40 -27.16 -17.17
CA SER A 245 10.15 -26.51 -16.08
C SER A 245 9.42 -25.31 -15.46
N VAL A 246 8.52 -24.65 -16.20
CA VAL A 246 7.70 -23.51 -15.72
C VAL A 246 6.83 -23.92 -14.53
N PHE A 247 6.16 -25.07 -14.63
CA PHE A 247 5.20 -25.55 -13.63
C PHE A 247 5.84 -26.29 -12.44
N ASN A 248 7.17 -26.42 -12.41
CA ASN A 248 7.85 -27.09 -11.30
C ASN A 248 7.90 -26.16 -10.07
N PRO A 249 7.28 -26.49 -8.93
CA PRO A 249 7.24 -25.61 -7.76
C PRO A 249 8.63 -25.26 -7.22
N LEU A 250 9.64 -26.12 -7.42
CA LEU A 250 11.03 -25.83 -7.04
C LEU A 250 11.60 -24.62 -7.79
N ASN A 251 11.17 -24.39 -9.04
CA ASN A 251 11.58 -23.23 -9.84
C ASN A 251 10.81 -21.95 -9.50
N LEU A 252 9.70 -22.05 -8.75
CA LEU A 252 8.92 -20.90 -8.26
C LEU A 252 9.46 -20.37 -6.92
N ILE A 253 10.13 -21.20 -6.10
CA ILE A 253 10.72 -20.79 -4.82
C ILE A 253 11.67 -19.57 -4.95
N PRO A 254 12.58 -19.49 -5.95
CA PRO A 254 13.44 -18.32 -6.14
C PRO A 254 12.66 -17.05 -6.44
N PHE A 255 11.61 -17.15 -7.28
CA PHE A 255 10.75 -16.03 -7.65
C PHE A 255 9.97 -15.52 -6.44
N VAL A 256 9.27 -16.42 -5.72
CA VAL A 256 8.52 -16.06 -4.50
C VAL A 256 9.43 -15.44 -3.45
N LYS A 257 10.67 -15.92 -3.30
CA LYS A 257 11.66 -15.38 -2.37
C LYS A 257 12.17 -13.97 -2.74
N VAL A 258 12.03 -13.55 -4.00
CA VAL A 258 12.40 -12.20 -4.47
C VAL A 258 11.21 -11.24 -4.47
N GLY A 259 10.01 -11.72 -4.84
CA GLY A 259 8.78 -10.92 -4.88
C GLY A 259 8.10 -10.71 -3.54
N LEU A 260 8.03 -11.73 -2.66
CA LEU A 260 7.35 -11.61 -1.36
C LEU A 260 7.90 -10.46 -0.47
N PRO A 261 9.22 -10.16 -0.45
CA PRO A 261 9.72 -8.94 0.20
C PRO A 261 9.24 -7.64 -0.45
N ILE A 262 9.06 -7.58 -1.78
CA ILE A 262 8.54 -6.39 -2.47
C ILE A 262 7.08 -6.17 -2.10
N VAL A 263 6.27 -7.25 -2.13
CA VAL A 263 4.87 -7.23 -1.68
C VAL A 263 4.74 -6.65 -0.26
N PHE A 264 5.59 -7.10 0.68
CA PHE A 264 5.59 -6.56 2.03
C PHE A 264 6.22 -5.17 2.16
N THR A 265 7.11 -4.74 1.25
CA THR A 265 7.56 -3.34 1.15
C THR A 265 6.38 -2.45 0.80
N LEU A 266 5.69 -2.72 -0.31
CA LEU A 266 4.58 -1.90 -0.82
C LEU A 266 3.42 -1.84 0.19
N LEU A 267 3.02 -2.98 0.77
CA LEU A 267 1.98 -3.02 1.82
C LEU A 267 2.37 -2.27 3.11
N VAL A 268 3.66 -2.08 3.40
CA VAL A 268 4.13 -1.26 4.53
C VAL A 268 4.12 0.22 4.19
N GLU A 269 4.37 0.58 2.93
CA GLU A 269 4.39 1.95 2.45
C GLU A 269 3.00 2.59 2.53
N ASP A 270 1.94 1.92 2.06
CA ASP A 270 0.57 2.46 2.17
C ASP A 270 0.00 2.38 3.60
N LEU A 271 0.38 1.38 4.39
CA LEU A 271 -0.16 1.18 5.75
C LEU A 271 0.15 2.33 6.72
N ILE A 272 1.26 3.07 6.53
CA ILE A 272 1.54 4.27 7.34
C ILE A 272 0.67 5.47 6.95
N TYR A 273 0.30 5.61 5.67
CA TYR A 273 -0.66 6.62 5.22
C TYR A 273 -2.07 6.30 5.75
N GLU A 274 -2.53 5.05 5.67
CA GLU A 274 -3.81 4.63 6.27
C GLU A 274 -3.86 4.83 7.80
N LEU A 275 -2.77 4.52 8.51
CA LEU A 275 -2.67 4.78 9.95
C LEU A 275 -2.72 6.28 10.27
N THR A 276 -2.05 7.13 9.49
CA THR A 276 -2.06 8.58 9.73
C THR A 276 -3.36 9.24 9.29
N LEU A 277 -4.07 8.69 8.30
CA LEU A 277 -5.45 9.06 7.95
C LEU A 277 -6.42 8.73 9.10
N PHE A 278 -6.32 7.54 9.70
CA PHE A 278 -7.11 7.18 10.89
C PHE A 278 -6.85 8.14 12.07
N LEU A 279 -5.59 8.47 12.34
CA LEU A 279 -5.24 9.45 13.38
C LEU A 279 -5.74 10.86 13.05
N ALA A 280 -5.70 11.30 11.78
CA ALA A 280 -6.27 12.58 11.37
C ALA A 280 -7.81 12.59 11.50
N GLY A 281 -8.47 11.47 11.21
CA GLY A 281 -9.90 11.25 11.47
C GLY A 281 -10.27 11.40 12.95
N ALA A 282 -9.43 10.89 13.85
CA ALA A 282 -9.60 11.04 15.29
C ALA A 282 -9.32 12.47 15.82
N MET A 283 -8.65 13.34 15.05
CA MET A 283 -8.51 14.76 15.37
C MET A 283 -9.75 15.58 14.96
N GLY A 284 -10.37 15.25 13.82
CA GLY A 284 -11.55 15.93 13.30
C GLY A 284 -11.74 15.79 11.79
N THR A 285 -12.95 16.07 11.31
CA THR A 285 -13.32 15.94 9.89
C THR A 285 -12.52 16.88 8.98
N ILE A 286 -12.19 18.08 9.44
CA ILE A 286 -11.37 19.04 8.70
C ILE A 286 -9.93 18.54 8.59
N GLN A 287 -9.34 18.08 9.71
CA GLN A 287 -8.00 17.50 9.78
C GLN A 287 -7.87 16.28 8.86
N MET A 288 -8.86 15.38 8.89
CA MET A 288 -8.96 14.24 7.99
C MET A 288 -8.96 14.67 6.52
N GLY A 289 -9.83 15.61 6.13
CA GLY A 289 -9.90 16.12 4.77
C GLY A 289 -8.60 16.76 4.30
N VAL A 290 -7.95 17.55 5.15
CA VAL A 290 -6.64 18.16 4.86
C VAL A 290 -5.55 17.10 4.66
N HIS A 291 -5.52 16.07 5.50
CA HIS A 291 -4.58 14.95 5.34
C HIS A 291 -4.84 14.20 4.04
N THR A 292 -6.10 13.85 3.74
CA THR A 292 -6.50 13.17 2.49
C THR A 292 -6.08 13.95 1.24
N VAL A 293 -6.29 15.27 1.20
CA VAL A 293 -5.88 16.11 0.06
C VAL A 293 -4.35 16.08 -0.12
N LEU A 294 -3.58 16.16 0.97
CA LEU A 294 -2.11 16.12 0.90
C LEU A 294 -1.58 14.74 0.49
N VAL A 295 -2.21 13.64 0.94
CA VAL A 295 -1.85 12.28 0.52
C VAL A 295 -2.13 12.06 -0.97
N ASN A 296 -3.22 12.59 -1.52
CA ASN A 296 -3.49 12.53 -2.96
C ASN A 296 -2.47 13.34 -3.80
N ILE A 297 -1.98 14.47 -3.26
CA ILE A 297 -0.88 15.24 -3.88
C ILE A 297 0.43 14.43 -3.85
N ASP A 298 0.76 13.80 -2.72
CA ASP A 298 1.95 12.97 -2.54
C ASP A 298 1.91 11.73 -3.47
N TYR A 299 0.75 11.09 -3.67
CA TYR A 299 0.58 9.98 -4.65
C TYR A 299 0.81 10.41 -6.11
N LEU A 300 0.43 11.63 -6.51
CA LEU A 300 0.73 12.17 -7.84
C LEU A 300 2.25 12.37 -8.04
N LEU A 301 2.94 12.87 -7.02
CA LEU A 301 4.39 13.08 -7.03
C LEU A 301 5.18 11.76 -6.91
N TYR A 302 4.65 10.79 -6.15
CA TYR A 302 5.11 9.41 -6.06
C TYR A 302 5.07 8.71 -7.42
N SER A 303 4.02 8.90 -8.22
CA SER A 303 3.87 8.26 -9.54
C SER A 303 5.01 8.63 -10.51
N ILE A 304 5.53 9.86 -10.40
CA ILE A 304 6.73 10.33 -11.11
C ILE A 304 7.99 9.60 -10.60
N ALA A 305 8.11 9.43 -9.28
CA ALA A 305 9.23 8.71 -8.66
C ALA A 305 9.21 7.19 -8.96
N LEU A 306 8.04 6.56 -9.02
CA LEU A 306 7.85 5.16 -9.37
C LEU A 306 8.24 4.88 -10.82
N GLY A 307 7.73 5.67 -11.78
CA GLY A 307 8.12 5.56 -13.19
C GLY A 307 9.62 5.76 -13.43
N PHE A 308 10.27 6.61 -12.62
CA PHE A 308 11.73 6.70 -12.61
C PHE A 308 12.40 5.45 -12.01
N SER A 309 11.93 4.96 -10.85
CA SER A 309 12.44 3.78 -10.14
C SER A 309 12.49 2.53 -11.03
N VAL A 310 11.42 2.24 -11.77
CA VAL A 310 11.35 1.10 -12.70
C VAL A 310 12.44 1.18 -13.78
N GLY A 311 12.62 2.33 -14.44
CA GLY A 311 13.64 2.48 -15.48
C GLY A 311 15.08 2.39 -14.94
N VAL A 312 15.30 2.81 -13.68
CA VAL A 312 16.57 2.62 -12.96
C VAL A 312 16.81 1.13 -12.67
N SER A 313 15.77 0.43 -12.22
CA SER A 313 15.75 -1.01 -11.95
C SER A 313 16.14 -1.82 -13.19
N THR A 314 15.44 -1.61 -14.31
CA THR A 314 15.75 -2.21 -15.62
C THR A 314 17.19 -1.97 -16.06
N ARG A 315 17.69 -0.72 -15.98
CA ARG A 315 19.06 -0.37 -16.42
C ARG A 315 20.13 -1.09 -15.62
N ILE A 316 19.96 -1.16 -14.30
CA ILE A 316 20.93 -1.78 -13.41
C ILE A 316 20.93 -3.30 -13.52
N GLY A 317 19.74 -3.93 -13.57
CA GLY A 317 19.65 -5.37 -13.78
C GLY A 317 20.20 -5.81 -15.13
N TYR A 318 19.98 -5.05 -16.20
CA TYR A 318 20.61 -5.26 -17.51
C TYR A 318 22.15 -5.25 -17.45
N PHE A 319 22.77 -4.25 -16.81
CA PHE A 319 24.23 -4.21 -16.67
C PHE A 319 24.77 -5.34 -15.78
N LEU A 320 24.09 -5.69 -14.69
CA LEU A 320 24.49 -6.80 -13.83
C LEU A 320 24.40 -8.15 -14.54
N GLY A 321 23.34 -8.40 -15.31
CA GLY A 321 23.14 -9.62 -16.09
C GLY A 321 24.09 -9.74 -17.30
N SER A 322 24.50 -8.62 -17.90
CA SER A 322 25.52 -8.60 -18.97
C SER A 322 26.96 -8.79 -18.49
N GLY A 323 27.18 -9.00 -17.18
CA GLY A 323 28.51 -9.21 -16.61
C GLY A 323 29.34 -7.93 -16.43
N ASP A 324 28.71 -6.73 -16.51
CA ASP A 324 29.39 -5.43 -16.34
C ASP A 324 28.95 -4.72 -15.03
N PRO A 325 29.58 -5.06 -13.89
CA PRO A 325 29.34 -4.36 -12.64
C PRO A 325 29.85 -2.91 -12.65
N ILE A 326 30.69 -2.49 -13.60
CA ILE A 326 31.26 -1.14 -13.66
C ILE A 326 30.25 -0.18 -14.28
N SER A 327 29.60 -0.58 -15.39
CA SER A 327 28.47 0.16 -15.95
C SER A 327 27.27 0.16 -15.01
N ALA A 328 27.02 -0.92 -14.25
CA ALA A 328 26.00 -0.93 -13.19
C ALA A 328 26.27 0.13 -12.10
N ILE A 329 27.52 0.24 -11.61
CA ILE A 329 27.94 1.30 -10.66
C ILE A 329 27.75 2.70 -11.26
N LEU A 330 28.07 2.88 -12.54
CA LEU A 330 27.90 4.16 -13.23
C LEU A 330 26.42 4.53 -13.33
N SER A 331 25.58 3.60 -13.77
CA SER A 331 24.14 3.77 -13.92
C SER A 331 23.50 4.14 -12.59
N ALA A 332 23.81 3.43 -11.50
CA ALA A 332 23.32 3.77 -10.15
C ALA A 332 23.75 5.16 -9.66
N ARG A 333 24.96 5.62 -10.01
CA ARG A 333 25.43 6.98 -9.69
C ARG A 333 24.74 8.07 -10.50
N CYS A 334 24.50 7.82 -11.79
CA CYS A 334 23.72 8.71 -12.64
C CYS A 334 22.24 8.76 -12.20
N SER A 335 21.69 7.61 -11.81
CA SER A 335 20.33 7.47 -11.29
C SER A 335 20.13 8.27 -10.00
N TYR A 336 21.06 8.20 -9.04
CA TYR A 336 21.00 9.02 -7.83
C TYR A 336 21.01 10.53 -8.13
N PHE A 337 21.83 10.98 -9.08
CA PHE A 337 21.87 12.39 -9.48
C PHE A 337 20.57 12.86 -10.14
N ILE A 338 19.96 12.03 -10.99
CA ILE A 338 18.67 12.33 -11.63
C ILE A 338 17.53 12.26 -10.60
N GLY A 339 17.53 11.27 -9.70
CA GLY A 339 16.55 11.12 -8.62
C GLY A 339 16.55 12.30 -7.64
N PHE A 340 17.73 12.83 -7.31
CA PHE A 340 17.86 14.08 -6.55
C PHE A 340 17.18 15.25 -7.27
N ILE A 341 17.39 15.39 -8.60
CA ILE A 341 16.75 16.43 -9.41
C ILE A 341 15.22 16.24 -9.46
N ILE A 342 14.74 15.02 -9.65
CA ILE A 342 13.28 14.71 -9.65
C ILE A 342 12.67 15.04 -8.29
N GLY A 343 13.31 14.65 -7.18
CA GLY A 343 12.86 15.03 -5.84
C GLY A 343 12.86 16.55 -5.61
N SER A 344 13.86 17.27 -6.12
CA SER A 344 13.89 18.73 -6.07
C SER A 344 12.79 19.39 -6.91
N ILE A 345 12.43 18.80 -8.05
CA ILE A 345 11.31 19.23 -8.90
C ILE A 345 9.99 18.98 -8.17
N ASN A 346 9.76 17.79 -7.61
CA ASN A 346 8.54 17.46 -6.86
C ASN A 346 8.33 18.42 -5.67
N PHE A 347 9.36 18.64 -4.85
CA PHE A 347 9.36 19.62 -3.75
C PHE A 347 9.04 21.04 -4.20
N LEU A 348 9.61 21.47 -5.35
CA LEU A 348 9.37 22.80 -5.90
C LEU A 348 7.95 22.95 -6.47
N ILE A 349 7.42 21.91 -7.13
CA ILE A 349 6.04 21.85 -7.61
C ILE A 349 5.08 21.99 -6.43
N GLU A 350 5.26 21.21 -5.36
CA GLU A 350 4.39 21.24 -4.20
C GLU A 350 4.43 22.60 -3.49
N ILE A 351 5.62 23.15 -3.23
CA ILE A 351 5.75 24.46 -2.56
C ILE A 351 5.21 25.60 -3.42
N LEU A 352 5.51 25.65 -4.73
CA LEU A 352 5.02 26.74 -5.58
C LEU A 352 3.50 26.65 -5.77
N LEU A 353 2.96 25.45 -6.01
CA LEU A 353 1.55 25.25 -6.31
C LEU A 353 0.67 25.00 -5.08
N ARG A 354 1.20 24.97 -3.84
CA ARG A 354 0.45 24.69 -2.59
C ARG A 354 -0.88 25.43 -2.41
N LYS A 355 -1.00 26.65 -2.95
CA LYS A 355 -2.24 27.45 -2.93
C LYS A 355 -3.31 26.96 -3.92
N HIS A 356 -2.89 26.28 -4.98
CA HIS A 356 -3.73 25.83 -6.10
C HIS A 356 -4.01 24.33 -6.03
N LEU A 357 -3.05 23.51 -5.56
CA LEU A 357 -3.21 22.05 -5.44
C LEU A 357 -4.42 21.64 -4.57
N GLY A 358 -4.75 22.41 -3.53
CA GLY A 358 -5.94 22.17 -2.71
C GLY A 358 -7.27 22.27 -3.47
N TYR A 359 -7.35 23.16 -4.48
CA TYR A 359 -8.56 23.32 -5.33
C TYR A 359 -8.79 22.15 -6.29
N ILE A 360 -7.80 21.28 -6.52
CA ILE A 360 -7.96 20.07 -7.35
C ILE A 360 -8.85 19.04 -6.64
N PHE A 361 -8.86 19.04 -5.30
CA PHE A 361 -9.47 17.99 -4.49
C PHE A 361 -10.57 18.48 -3.52
N SER A 362 -10.74 19.78 -3.33
CA SER A 362 -11.80 20.32 -2.45
C SER A 362 -12.21 21.73 -2.84
N SER A 363 -13.51 22.03 -2.70
CA SER A 363 -14.09 23.38 -2.79
C SER A 363 -14.06 24.13 -1.44
N SER A 364 -13.72 23.45 -0.34
CA SER A 364 -13.78 24.03 1.01
C SER A 364 -12.59 24.95 1.28
N LYS A 365 -12.83 26.26 1.27
CA LYS A 365 -11.81 27.30 1.55
C LYS A 365 -11.04 27.05 2.85
N THR A 366 -11.68 26.47 3.87
CA THR A 366 -11.04 26.11 5.15
C THR A 366 -10.00 24.99 4.97
N ILE A 367 -10.37 23.92 4.26
CA ILE A 367 -9.46 22.80 3.95
C ILE A 367 -8.31 23.30 3.07
N ILE A 368 -8.60 24.04 2.00
CA ILE A 368 -7.59 24.58 1.06
C ILE A 368 -6.57 25.48 1.78
N ASN A 369 -7.03 26.35 2.69
CA ASN A 369 -6.14 27.21 3.47
C ASN A 369 -5.25 26.41 4.43
N GLN A 370 -5.76 25.37 5.08
CA GLN A 370 -4.97 24.50 5.95
C GLN A 370 -3.99 23.62 5.14
N VAL A 371 -4.41 23.06 4.00
CA VAL A 371 -3.55 22.38 3.01
C VAL A 371 -2.40 23.30 2.60
N SER A 372 -2.66 24.55 2.21
CA SER A 372 -1.60 25.50 1.82
C SER A 372 -0.64 25.89 2.96
N GLN A 373 -0.99 25.65 4.22
CA GLN A 373 -0.10 25.84 5.37
C GLN A 373 0.67 24.56 5.73
N ILE A 374 0.03 23.40 5.61
CA ILE A 374 0.62 22.10 5.95
C ILE A 374 1.49 21.57 4.79
N ALA A 375 1.30 22.06 3.57
CA ALA A 375 2.16 21.81 2.41
C ALA A 375 3.65 22.12 2.64
N TYR A 376 3.99 23.05 3.55
CA TYR A 376 5.38 23.29 3.95
C TYR A 376 6.00 22.13 4.73
N TYR A 377 5.17 21.30 5.36
CA TYR A 377 5.55 20.12 6.12
C TYR A 377 5.46 18.84 5.27
N SER A 378 4.58 18.74 4.28
CA SER A 378 4.55 17.59 3.36
C SER A 378 5.57 17.68 2.22
N ALA A 379 5.86 18.87 1.65
CA ALA A 379 6.77 18.96 0.50
C ALA A 379 8.18 18.35 0.70
N PRO A 380 8.83 18.41 1.88
CA PRO A 380 10.06 17.67 2.11
C PRO A 380 9.90 16.15 1.94
N ASN A 381 8.70 15.60 2.20
CA ASN A 381 8.37 14.19 1.94
C ASN A 381 8.58 13.86 0.46
N ALA A 382 7.97 14.61 -0.46
CA ALA A 382 8.09 14.36 -1.89
C ALA A 382 9.55 14.38 -2.41
N PHE A 383 10.43 15.20 -1.80
CA PHE A 383 11.88 15.12 -2.05
C PHE A 383 12.50 13.82 -1.53
N ILE A 384 12.26 13.48 -0.26
CA ILE A 384 12.87 12.32 0.41
C ILE A 384 12.35 11.01 -0.24
N TYR A 385 11.06 10.93 -0.53
CA TYR A 385 10.39 9.79 -1.16
C TYR A 385 10.93 9.53 -2.57
N ALA A 386 11.12 10.56 -3.39
CA ALA A 386 11.71 10.39 -4.73
C ALA A 386 13.15 9.84 -4.69
N ASN A 387 13.94 10.26 -3.69
CA ASN A 387 15.27 9.69 -3.45
C ASN A 387 15.19 8.25 -2.92
N TYR A 388 14.27 7.96 -1.98
CA TYR A 388 14.00 6.61 -1.48
C TYR A 388 13.62 5.64 -2.61
N MET A 389 12.66 6.00 -3.47
CA MET A 389 12.24 5.21 -4.63
C MET A 389 13.40 4.97 -5.61
N THR A 390 14.27 5.96 -5.80
CA THR A 390 15.49 5.77 -6.61
C THR A 390 16.39 4.66 -6.05
N PHE A 391 16.48 4.50 -4.72
CA PHE A 391 17.23 3.39 -4.10
C PHE A 391 16.48 2.06 -4.12
N GLU A 392 15.17 2.10 -3.95
CA GLU A 392 14.28 0.95 -4.03
C GLU A 392 14.38 0.29 -5.42
N GLY A 393 14.35 1.09 -6.49
CA GLY A 393 14.66 0.65 -7.87
C GLY A 393 16.08 0.11 -8.06
N ILE A 394 17.11 0.73 -7.46
CA ILE A 394 18.48 0.16 -7.46
C ILE A 394 18.50 -1.23 -6.80
N MET A 395 17.70 -1.45 -5.75
CA MET A 395 17.61 -2.74 -5.05
C MET A 395 16.80 -3.79 -5.83
N ARG A 396 15.68 -3.38 -6.46
CA ARG A 396 14.90 -4.22 -7.39
C ARG A 396 15.76 -4.70 -8.55
N GLY A 397 16.53 -3.82 -9.21
CA GLY A 397 17.43 -4.19 -10.31
C GLY A 397 18.55 -5.17 -9.92
N ILE A 398 18.96 -5.19 -8.64
CA ILE A 398 19.88 -6.20 -8.09
C ILE A 398 19.14 -7.53 -7.78
N GLY A 399 17.84 -7.48 -7.52
CA GLY A 399 17.04 -8.63 -7.06
C GLY A 399 17.45 -9.09 -5.67
N SER A 400 17.60 -8.14 -4.73
CA SER A 400 18.08 -8.41 -3.37
C SER A 400 17.26 -7.63 -2.35
N ASN A 401 15.94 -7.82 -2.36
CA ASN A 401 14.98 -6.87 -1.80
C ASN A 401 14.78 -6.98 -0.28
N VAL A 402 15.18 -8.09 0.35
CA VAL A 402 15.02 -8.34 1.80
C VAL A 402 15.58 -7.23 2.72
N PRO A 403 16.78 -6.65 2.48
CA PRO A 403 17.27 -5.53 3.29
C PRO A 403 16.46 -4.26 3.06
N GLY A 404 15.94 -4.04 1.84
CA GLY A 404 15.04 -2.92 1.52
C GLY A 404 13.80 -2.99 2.40
N PHE A 405 13.04 -4.09 2.28
CA PHE A 405 11.89 -4.40 3.15
C PHE A 405 12.17 -4.19 4.64
N LEU A 406 13.32 -4.66 5.15
CA LEU A 406 13.66 -4.48 6.56
C LEU A 406 13.87 -3.00 6.93
N PHE A 407 14.48 -2.19 6.06
CA PHE A 407 14.62 -0.75 6.30
C PHE A 407 13.27 -0.02 6.19
N THR A 408 12.44 -0.34 5.19
CA THR A 408 11.07 0.18 5.05
C THR A 408 10.24 -0.14 6.29
N PHE A 409 10.22 -1.40 6.74
CA PHE A 409 9.49 -1.85 7.93
C PHE A 409 9.90 -1.10 9.20
N PHE A 410 11.21 -0.93 9.44
CA PHE A 410 11.65 -0.20 10.64
C PHE A 410 11.47 1.31 10.54
N GLY A 411 11.55 1.92 9.35
CA GLY A 411 11.35 3.35 9.17
C GLY A 411 9.89 3.76 9.02
N PHE A 412 9.25 3.35 7.92
CA PHE A 412 7.86 3.67 7.59
C PHE A 412 6.88 3.15 8.64
N LEU A 413 6.96 1.85 9.00
CA LEU A 413 6.04 1.32 10.00
C LEU A 413 6.50 1.69 11.42
N VAL A 414 7.62 1.16 11.90
CA VAL A 414 7.95 1.25 13.35
C VAL A 414 8.27 2.69 13.79
N ILE A 415 9.12 3.44 13.08
CA ILE A 415 9.51 4.79 13.49
C ILE A 415 8.39 5.80 13.24
N SER A 416 7.80 5.86 12.04
CA SER A 416 6.72 6.84 11.78
C SER A 416 5.46 6.54 12.59
N SER A 417 5.04 5.28 12.79
CA SER A 417 3.88 5.00 13.65
C SER A 417 4.12 5.47 15.09
N ALA A 418 5.28 5.15 15.66
CA ALA A 418 5.62 5.55 17.03
C ALA A 418 5.65 7.08 17.19
N LEU A 419 6.23 7.80 16.23
CA LEU A 419 6.26 9.27 16.25
C LEU A 419 4.87 9.87 16.00
N SER A 420 4.05 9.28 15.12
CA SER A 420 2.66 9.72 14.88
C SER A 420 1.81 9.58 16.14
N PHE A 421 1.92 8.48 16.90
CA PHE A 421 1.23 8.34 18.18
C PHE A 421 1.74 9.34 19.22
N VAL A 422 3.06 9.56 19.34
CA VAL A 422 3.62 10.56 20.25
C VAL A 422 3.13 11.96 19.91
N PHE A 423 3.14 12.36 18.63
CA PHE A 423 2.65 13.68 18.24
C PHE A 423 1.12 13.81 18.38
N PHE A 424 0.36 12.73 18.19
CA PHE A 424 -1.09 12.70 18.37
C PHE A 424 -1.51 12.90 19.84
N PHE A 425 -0.84 12.23 20.79
CA PHE A 425 -1.21 12.31 22.21
C PHE A 425 -0.52 13.45 22.99
N GLU A 426 0.75 13.74 22.71
CA GLU A 426 1.58 14.62 23.55
C GLU A 426 1.75 16.04 23.00
N THR A 427 1.31 16.34 21.76
CA THR A 427 1.61 17.64 21.12
C THR A 427 0.45 18.25 20.34
N ASN A 428 0.27 19.57 20.48
CA ASN A 428 -0.71 20.37 19.72
C ASN A 428 -0.24 20.68 18.28
N LEU A 429 0.41 19.72 17.60
CA LEU A 429 0.88 19.87 16.22
C LEU A 429 -0.18 19.44 15.19
N GLU A 430 -1.22 18.70 15.61
CA GLU A 430 -2.25 18.13 14.75
C GLU A 430 -1.63 17.39 13.54
N VAL A 431 -2.22 17.52 12.36
CA VAL A 431 -1.79 16.91 11.09
C VAL A 431 -0.33 17.24 10.73
N LYS A 432 0.24 18.36 11.21
CA LYS A 432 1.65 18.72 10.99
C LYS A 432 2.58 17.71 11.69
N GLY A 433 2.19 17.23 12.87
CA GLY A 433 2.94 16.20 13.60
C GLY A 433 3.00 14.89 12.83
N LEU A 434 1.89 14.48 12.21
CA LEU A 434 1.81 13.26 11.39
C LEU A 434 2.77 13.33 10.19
N TRP A 435 2.79 14.45 9.44
CA TRP A 435 3.73 14.63 8.33
C TRP A 435 5.20 14.66 8.78
N ILE A 436 5.51 15.27 9.93
CA ILE A 436 6.85 15.23 10.53
C ILE A 436 7.25 13.78 10.88
N ALA A 437 6.35 12.98 11.43
CA ALA A 437 6.59 11.58 11.75
C ALA A 437 6.86 10.71 10.50
N ILE A 438 6.07 10.89 9.43
CA ILE A 438 6.29 10.25 8.12
C ILE A 438 7.71 10.60 7.62
N ILE A 439 8.03 11.89 7.51
CA ILE A 439 9.33 12.37 7.03
C ILE A 439 10.51 11.80 7.80
N ILE A 440 10.42 11.68 9.13
CA ILE A 440 11.50 11.12 9.94
C ILE A 440 11.72 9.63 9.65
N GLY A 441 10.66 8.82 9.57
CA GLY A 441 10.79 7.38 9.29
C GLY A 441 11.25 7.08 7.85
N ILE A 442 10.77 7.84 6.87
CA ILE A 442 11.24 7.71 5.48
C ILE A 442 12.70 8.21 5.36
N SER A 443 13.07 9.29 6.04
CA SER A 443 14.48 9.73 6.14
C SER A 443 15.38 8.64 6.75
N CYS A 444 14.95 8.02 7.84
CA CYS A 444 15.67 6.90 8.45
C CYS A 444 15.82 5.72 7.48
N SER A 445 14.79 5.40 6.70
CA SER A 445 14.82 4.35 5.66
C SER A 445 15.84 4.67 4.57
N ALA A 446 15.75 5.86 3.97
CA ALA A 446 16.64 6.31 2.91
C ALA A 446 18.11 6.35 3.37
N ILE A 447 18.38 6.94 4.55
CA ILE A 447 19.72 6.97 5.14
C ILE A 447 20.25 5.56 5.40
N ALA A 448 19.41 4.63 5.87
CA ALA A 448 19.83 3.26 6.13
C ALA A 448 20.21 2.50 4.85
N VAL A 449 19.41 2.63 3.78
CA VAL A 449 19.71 2.05 2.46
C VAL A 449 21.00 2.63 1.87
N ILE A 450 21.18 3.96 1.89
CA ILE A 450 22.40 4.63 1.43
C ILE A 450 23.63 4.12 2.20
N PHE A 451 23.57 4.18 3.53
CA PHE A 451 24.77 4.09 4.38
C PHE A 451 25.15 2.64 4.69
N PHE A 452 24.18 1.76 4.95
CA PHE A 452 24.45 0.35 5.29
C PHE A 452 24.40 -0.58 4.08
N PHE A 453 23.52 -0.34 3.09
CA PHE A 453 23.43 -1.20 1.91
C PHE A 453 24.40 -0.75 0.82
N LEU A 454 24.17 0.41 0.15
CA LEU A 454 24.93 0.79 -1.05
C LEU A 454 26.45 0.82 -0.84
N ARG A 455 26.92 1.35 0.29
CA ARG A 455 28.36 1.38 0.65
C ARG A 455 28.99 0.02 0.92
N ARG A 456 28.18 -1.04 1.09
CA ARG A 456 28.63 -2.43 1.35
C ARG A 456 28.32 -3.40 0.20
N ILE A 457 27.68 -2.96 -0.88
CA ILE A 457 27.46 -3.79 -2.07
C ILE A 457 28.81 -4.12 -2.71
N ASN A 458 29.15 -5.41 -2.75
CA ASN A 458 30.15 -5.93 -3.67
C ASN A 458 29.47 -6.12 -5.04
N TRP A 459 29.57 -5.09 -5.90
CA TRP A 459 28.93 -5.05 -7.21
C TRP A 459 29.37 -6.20 -8.13
N LYS A 460 30.65 -6.61 -8.05
CA LYS A 460 31.12 -7.80 -8.78
C LYS A 460 30.34 -9.04 -8.33
N LYS A 461 30.24 -9.31 -7.02
CA LYS A 461 29.47 -10.44 -6.50
C LYS A 461 28.00 -10.40 -6.94
N GLN A 462 27.37 -9.23 -7.01
CA GLN A 462 25.98 -9.12 -7.48
C GLN A 462 25.86 -9.38 -8.99
N SER A 463 26.82 -8.97 -9.82
CA SER A 463 26.87 -9.34 -11.24
C SER A 463 27.14 -10.84 -11.42
N ASP A 464 28.06 -11.42 -10.65
CA ASP A 464 28.31 -12.87 -10.62
C ASP A 464 27.00 -13.65 -10.30
N ILE A 465 26.20 -13.16 -9.34
CA ILE A 465 24.88 -13.73 -8.98
C ILE A 465 23.83 -13.50 -10.09
N ALA A 466 23.80 -12.33 -10.71
CA ALA A 466 22.87 -12.02 -11.79
C ALA A 466 23.11 -12.89 -13.03
N VAL A 467 24.38 -13.07 -13.42
CA VAL A 467 24.78 -14.00 -14.49
C VAL A 467 24.37 -15.43 -14.15
N LEU A 468 24.62 -15.92 -12.92
CA LEU A 468 24.21 -17.27 -12.49
C LEU A 468 22.68 -17.50 -12.48
N ARG A 469 21.88 -16.46 -12.20
CA ARG A 469 20.42 -16.52 -12.39
C ARG A 469 20.06 -16.61 -13.87
N ALA A 470 20.72 -15.78 -14.69
CA ALA A 470 20.47 -15.66 -16.12
C ALA A 470 20.96 -16.85 -16.97
N THR A 471 21.86 -17.70 -16.44
CA THR A 471 22.35 -18.93 -17.11
C THR A 471 21.67 -20.23 -16.64
N HIS A 472 20.57 -20.13 -15.88
CA HIS A 472 19.70 -21.26 -15.50
C HIS A 472 20.29 -22.30 -14.50
N GLU A 473 21.58 -22.22 -14.13
CA GLU A 473 22.23 -23.08 -13.11
C GLU A 473 21.72 -22.89 -11.67
N TRP A 474 20.87 -21.89 -11.42
CA TRP A 474 20.39 -21.56 -10.08
C TRP A 474 19.73 -22.74 -9.34
N SER A 475 18.97 -23.59 -10.06
CA SER A 475 18.28 -24.76 -9.48
C SER A 475 19.29 -25.78 -8.92
N SER A 476 20.20 -26.28 -9.75
CA SER A 476 21.25 -27.24 -9.40
C SER A 476 22.19 -26.72 -8.31
N ARG A 477 22.41 -25.41 -8.23
CA ARG A 477 23.19 -24.83 -7.13
C ARG A 477 22.41 -24.68 -5.82
N SER A 478 21.11 -24.43 -5.87
CA SER A 478 20.28 -24.27 -4.66
C SER A 478 20.23 -25.54 -3.80
N GLU A 479 20.19 -26.71 -4.44
CA GLU A 479 20.31 -28.00 -3.76
C GLU A 479 21.69 -28.14 -3.10
N SER A 480 22.77 -27.91 -3.86
CA SER A 480 24.14 -28.06 -3.33
C SER A 480 24.47 -27.09 -2.19
N GLU A 481 23.97 -25.85 -2.22
CA GLU A 481 24.15 -24.88 -1.14
C GLU A 481 23.29 -25.21 0.08
N SER A 482 22.06 -25.72 -0.09
CA SER A 482 21.26 -26.21 1.03
C SER A 482 21.97 -27.38 1.75
N ASP A 483 22.56 -28.28 0.98
CA ASP A 483 23.24 -29.48 1.46
C ASP A 483 24.59 -29.12 2.12
N GLU A 484 25.34 -28.17 1.54
CA GLU A 484 26.52 -27.54 2.15
C GLU A 484 26.20 -26.88 3.50
N ASP A 485 25.15 -26.07 3.59
CA ASP A 485 24.80 -25.35 4.81
C ASP A 485 24.20 -26.26 5.89
N GLU A 486 23.50 -27.33 5.50
CA GLU A 486 23.03 -28.37 6.40
C GLU A 486 24.21 -29.22 6.92
N LYS A 487 25.20 -29.54 6.07
CA LYS A 487 26.51 -30.11 6.47
C LYS A 487 27.30 -29.17 7.39
N LYS A 488 27.32 -27.85 7.14
CA LYS A 488 27.96 -26.85 8.02
C LYS A 488 27.24 -26.71 9.36
N LYS A 489 25.90 -26.71 9.38
CA LYS A 489 25.06 -26.73 10.60
C LYS A 489 25.29 -28.02 11.41
N LYS A 490 25.33 -29.19 10.76
CA LYS A 490 25.69 -30.48 11.38
C LYS A 490 27.13 -30.47 11.95
N LYS A 491 28.12 -29.92 11.22
CA LYS A 491 29.51 -29.73 11.71
C LYS A 491 29.57 -28.76 12.91
N LYS A 492 28.85 -27.63 12.89
CA LYS A 492 28.73 -26.70 14.04
C LYS A 492 28.10 -27.39 15.26
N LYS A 493 26.92 -28.04 15.12
CA LYS A 493 26.27 -28.79 16.20
C LYS A 493 27.18 -29.89 16.81
N LYS A 494 27.96 -30.62 16.00
CA LYS A 494 28.97 -31.58 16.47
C LYS A 494 30.12 -30.90 17.24
N LYS A 495 30.66 -29.76 16.79
CA LYS A 495 31.69 -28.99 17.52
C LYS A 495 31.16 -28.46 18.85
N THR A 496 29.94 -27.93 18.91
CA THR A 496 29.32 -27.45 20.17
C THR A 496 29.12 -28.60 21.16
N LYS A 497 28.50 -29.72 20.75
CA LYS A 497 28.34 -30.90 21.64
C LYS A 497 29.69 -31.45 22.16
N LYS A 498 30.78 -31.38 21.37
CA LYS A 498 32.15 -31.69 21.87
C LYS A 498 32.62 -30.69 22.93
N LYS A 499 32.48 -29.37 22.72
CA LYS A 499 32.85 -28.35 23.71
C LYS A 499 32.07 -28.53 25.03
N THR A 500 30.75 -28.72 24.98
CA THR A 500 29.92 -28.93 26.17
C THR A 500 30.34 -30.19 26.95
N LYS A 501 30.58 -31.32 26.27
CA LYS A 501 31.10 -32.55 26.91
C LYS A 501 32.51 -32.39 27.50
N MET A 502 33.33 -31.49 26.97
CA MET A 502 34.64 -31.14 27.55
C MET A 502 34.49 -30.25 28.80
N GLN A 503 33.53 -29.33 28.80
CA GLN A 503 33.25 -28.45 29.95
C GLN A 503 32.62 -29.21 31.12
N THR A 504 31.70 -30.15 30.89
CA THR A 504 31.22 -31.05 31.96
C THR A 504 32.37 -31.90 32.50
N LYS A 505 33.12 -32.62 31.65
CA LYS A 505 34.30 -33.39 32.10
C LYS A 505 35.36 -32.55 32.82
N LYS A 506 35.45 -31.22 32.60
CA LYS A 506 36.25 -30.32 33.44
C LYS A 506 35.58 -30.05 34.79
N LYS A 507 34.29 -29.66 34.84
CA LYS A 507 33.55 -29.47 36.10
C LYS A 507 33.56 -30.73 36.99
N ASP A 508 33.44 -31.92 36.39
CA ASP A 508 33.46 -33.20 37.10
C ASP A 508 34.84 -33.52 37.68
N ARG A 509 35.92 -33.14 36.98
CA ARG A 509 37.30 -33.24 37.49
C ARG A 509 37.59 -32.25 38.62
N TYR A 510 37.03 -31.03 38.56
CA TYR A 510 37.10 -30.09 39.68
C TYR A 510 36.34 -30.65 40.89
N LYS A 511 35.05 -31.02 40.75
CA LYS A 511 34.28 -31.64 41.85
C LYS A 511 34.93 -32.88 42.46
N LYS A 512 35.68 -33.69 41.68
CA LYS A 512 36.50 -34.79 42.23
C LYS A 512 37.77 -34.35 42.96
N LYS A 513 38.44 -33.26 42.54
CA LYS A 513 39.55 -32.67 43.31
C LYS A 513 39.07 -32.02 44.60
N ASP A 514 37.97 -31.27 44.54
CA ASP A 514 37.40 -30.58 45.70
C ASP A 514 36.93 -31.58 46.75
N LYS A 515 36.29 -32.70 46.34
CA LYS A 515 35.98 -33.82 47.25
C LYS A 515 37.21 -34.48 47.89
N HIS A 516 38.38 -34.47 47.26
CA HIS A 516 39.61 -35.02 47.87
C HIS A 516 40.35 -34.01 48.76
N LYS A 517 40.11 -32.70 48.62
CA LYS A 517 40.56 -31.71 49.60
C LYS A 517 39.62 -31.63 50.81
N GLY A 518 38.31 -31.78 50.61
CA GLY A 518 37.32 -31.72 51.68
C GLY A 518 37.50 -32.77 52.78
N THR A 519 37.97 -33.99 52.44
CA THR A 519 38.26 -35.04 53.44
C THR A 519 39.53 -34.81 54.25
N PHE A 520 40.47 -33.98 53.78
CA PHE A 520 41.74 -33.71 54.47
C PHE A 520 41.68 -32.54 55.46
N LEU A 521 40.52 -31.87 55.55
CA LEU A 521 40.27 -30.77 56.50
C LEU A 521 39.19 -31.12 57.53
N SER A 522 38.54 -32.29 57.41
CA SER A 522 37.50 -32.76 58.35
C SER A 522 38.02 -33.67 59.46
N GLU A 523 39.32 -33.99 59.49
CA GLU A 523 39.94 -34.81 60.55
C GLU A 523 40.90 -34.01 61.47
N SER A 524 41.05 -32.69 61.22
CA SER A 524 41.92 -31.80 61.99
C SER A 524 41.20 -30.93 63.04
N GLU A 525 39.87 -30.80 62.95
CA GLU A 525 39.07 -29.90 63.80
C GLU A 525 38.21 -30.65 64.85
N SER A 526 38.60 -31.86 65.22
CA SER A 526 37.87 -32.71 66.19
C SER A 526 38.70 -33.07 67.43
N LYS A 527 39.69 -32.24 67.80
CA LYS A 527 40.55 -32.41 69.00
C LYS A 527 40.89 -31.08 69.71
N SER A 528 39.88 -30.27 69.97
CA SER A 528 39.94 -29.13 70.89
C SER A 528 38.55 -28.82 71.46
N GLU A 529 38.48 -28.10 72.57
CA GLU A 529 37.25 -27.56 73.19
C GLU A 529 36.23 -28.60 73.69
N SER A 530 36.74 -29.59 74.41
CA SER A 530 35.98 -30.29 75.44
C SER A 530 36.15 -29.61 76.81
N GLU A 531 35.52 -28.46 77.08
CA GLU A 531 35.47 -27.91 78.45
C GLU A 531 34.39 -26.84 78.69
N SER A 532 33.67 -26.95 79.83
CA SER A 532 32.68 -25.99 80.40
C SER A 532 31.44 -25.63 79.55
N LYS A 533 30.32 -25.09 80.07
CA LYS A 533 29.44 -25.37 81.23
C LYS A 533 28.45 -24.17 81.34
N SER A 534 27.15 -24.45 81.23
CA SER A 534 26.01 -23.71 81.83
C SER A 534 25.85 -22.18 81.66
N LYS A 535 24.76 -21.75 81.00
CA LYS A 535 23.57 -21.05 81.58
C LYS A 535 22.59 -20.59 80.47
N SER A 536 21.33 -20.29 80.85
CA SER A 536 20.30 -19.47 80.13
C SER A 536 20.00 -19.80 78.65
N GLU A 537 18.79 -19.78 78.10
CA GLU A 537 17.38 -19.73 78.53
C GLU A 537 16.54 -19.65 77.22
N SER A 538 15.21 -19.68 77.35
CA SER A 538 14.11 -19.27 76.43
C SER A 538 14.40 -18.41 75.16
N GLU A 539 13.58 -18.41 74.09
CA GLU A 539 12.29 -19.08 73.79
C GLU A 539 11.93 -19.08 72.28
N SER A 540 10.81 -19.75 71.93
CA SER A 540 10.03 -19.61 70.68
C SER A 540 10.69 -20.16 69.37
N LYS A 541 10.10 -21.18 68.73
CA LYS A 541 9.07 -21.15 67.65
C LYS A 541 9.55 -20.46 66.34
N SER A 542 9.50 -21.10 65.16
CA SER A 542 9.09 -22.48 64.84
C SER A 542 9.75 -23.04 63.55
N LYS A 543 9.93 -24.37 63.55
CA LYS A 543 10.33 -25.26 62.45
C LYS A 543 9.15 -26.24 62.21
N SER A 544 8.99 -27.01 61.13
CA SER A 544 9.49 -27.04 59.74
C SER A 544 9.00 -28.37 59.09
N LYS A 545 9.25 -28.59 57.78
CA LYS A 545 9.43 -29.94 57.15
C LYS A 545 8.18 -30.86 57.05
N SER A 546 8.13 -31.91 56.20
CA SER A 546 8.99 -32.30 55.04
C SER A 546 8.44 -33.45 54.15
N ILE A 547 8.63 -33.31 52.83
CA ILE A 547 9.31 -34.25 51.89
C ILE A 547 8.96 -35.76 51.89
N SER A 548 8.52 -36.26 50.72
CA SER A 548 8.98 -37.50 50.03
C SER A 548 8.37 -37.52 48.60
N ILE A 549 8.82 -38.17 47.51
CA ILE A 549 10.02 -38.91 47.02
C ILE A 549 9.53 -40.11 46.15
N SER A 550 9.38 -39.84 44.85
CA SER A 550 9.59 -40.68 43.65
C SER A 550 9.38 -42.23 43.63
N THR A 551 8.63 -42.68 42.60
CA THR A 551 8.84 -43.88 41.72
C THR A 551 8.63 -45.31 42.32
N SER A 552 8.17 -46.36 41.60
CA SER A 552 8.03 -46.62 40.14
C SER A 552 7.01 -47.74 39.74
N LYS A 553 6.49 -47.67 38.49
CA LYS A 553 6.09 -48.75 37.53
C LYS A 553 5.23 -49.99 37.94
N SER A 554 4.05 -50.11 37.32
CA SER A 554 3.46 -51.32 36.65
C SER A 554 2.38 -50.80 35.66
N ILE A 555 2.30 -51.12 34.36
CA ILE A 555 1.97 -52.36 33.58
C ILE A 555 0.46 -52.49 33.22
N SER A 556 0.18 -52.77 31.93
CA SER A 556 -1.07 -53.22 31.23
C SER A 556 -2.34 -52.33 31.13
N THR A 557 -2.76 -52.09 29.86
CA THR A 557 -4.11 -52.15 29.21
C THR A 557 -5.40 -52.28 30.06
N SER A 558 -6.61 -51.81 29.67
CA SER A 558 -7.23 -51.48 28.34
C SER A 558 -8.52 -50.60 28.57
N SER A 559 -8.97 -49.66 27.70
CA SER A 559 -9.90 -49.79 26.53
C SER A 559 -11.11 -50.73 26.73
N THR A 560 -12.38 -50.47 26.34
CA THR A 560 -13.05 -49.45 25.49
C THR A 560 -14.59 -49.56 25.70
N SER A 561 -15.39 -48.47 25.88
CA SER A 561 -16.28 -47.75 24.92
C SER A 561 -17.57 -48.45 24.39
N SER A 562 -18.62 -47.64 24.09
CA SER A 562 -19.85 -47.92 23.27
C SER A 562 -20.82 -49.03 23.77
N SER A 563 -22.15 -49.07 23.49
CA SER A 563 -23.24 -48.14 23.08
C SER A 563 -24.60 -48.91 23.21
N THR A 564 -25.84 -48.56 22.79
CA THR A 564 -26.47 -47.55 21.89
C THR A 564 -28.01 -47.46 22.16
N SER A 565 -28.74 -46.60 21.41
CA SER A 565 -30.14 -46.73 20.89
C SER A 565 -31.41 -46.76 21.81
N GLU A 566 -32.25 -45.73 21.58
CA GLU A 566 -33.73 -45.76 21.37
C GLU A 566 -34.76 -45.74 22.55
N PHE A 567 -35.98 -45.31 22.19
CA PHE A 567 -37.16 -44.82 22.97
C PHE A 567 -38.27 -45.92 23.13
N PRO A 568 -39.49 -45.71 23.74
CA PRO A 568 -40.06 -44.60 24.57
C PRO A 568 -40.83 -45.08 25.86
N SER A 569 -41.64 -44.17 26.48
CA SER A 569 -42.77 -44.37 27.46
C SER A 569 -42.39 -44.72 28.91
N GLU A 570 -43.12 -44.31 29.97
CA GLU A 570 -44.52 -43.84 30.12
C GLU A 570 -44.67 -42.47 30.88
N LEU A 571 -45.92 -42.08 31.24
CA LEU A 571 -46.31 -40.82 31.91
C LEU A 571 -46.53 -40.98 33.42
N SER A 572 -46.20 -39.95 34.21
CA SER A 572 -47.14 -39.28 35.14
C SER A 572 -46.54 -37.97 35.71
N ASP A 573 -47.41 -37.07 36.18
CA ASP A 573 -47.14 -35.85 36.97
C ASP A 573 -46.50 -34.64 36.25
N THR A 574 -47.34 -33.91 35.48
CA THR A 574 -47.20 -32.46 35.23
C THR A 574 -48.57 -31.80 35.42
N GLY A 575 -48.66 -30.78 36.28
CA GLY A 575 -49.97 -30.19 36.65
C GLY A 575 -49.96 -28.75 37.15
N ASN A 576 -48.93 -28.32 37.88
CA ASN A 576 -48.90 -26.99 38.52
C ASN A 576 -47.79 -26.05 37.97
N ASP A 577 -46.88 -26.55 37.14
CA ASP A 577 -45.70 -25.79 36.69
C ASP A 577 -45.97 -24.99 35.41
N ILE A 578 -47.06 -25.28 34.67
CA ILE A 578 -47.35 -24.68 33.37
C ILE A 578 -48.04 -23.30 33.47
N GLU A 579 -48.85 -23.04 34.51
CA GLU A 579 -49.50 -21.72 34.67
C GLU A 579 -48.47 -20.61 34.97
N ASN A 580 -47.47 -20.88 35.80
CA ASN A 580 -46.45 -19.89 36.17
C ASN A 580 -45.56 -19.49 34.99
N ASP A 581 -45.15 -20.45 34.14
CA ASP A 581 -44.31 -20.15 32.98
C ASP A 581 -45.08 -19.32 31.92
N ILE A 582 -46.39 -19.58 31.75
CA ILE A 582 -47.24 -18.82 30.82
C ILE A 582 -47.45 -17.38 31.29
N GLU A 583 -47.65 -17.12 32.59
CA GLU A 583 -47.74 -15.73 33.08
C GLU A 583 -46.41 -14.98 32.87
N ASN A 584 -45.27 -15.62 33.13
CA ASN A 584 -43.95 -15.01 32.94
C ASN A 584 -43.62 -14.70 31.45
N GLU A 585 -43.98 -15.57 30.50
CA GLU A 585 -43.80 -15.25 29.07
C GLU A 585 -44.69 -14.07 28.64
N ASN A 586 -45.93 -14.00 29.12
CA ASN A 586 -46.84 -12.89 28.79
C ASN A 586 -46.39 -11.54 29.36
N GLU A 587 -45.83 -11.49 30.58
CA GLU A 587 -45.26 -10.23 31.11
C GLU A 587 -44.05 -9.78 30.28
N ASN A 588 -43.14 -10.70 29.92
CA ASN A 588 -41.97 -10.41 29.09
C ASN A 588 -42.34 -9.92 27.68
N GLU A 589 -43.35 -10.49 27.02
CA GLU A 589 -43.82 -9.95 25.73
C GLU A 589 -44.42 -8.55 25.86
N ASN A 590 -45.17 -8.27 26.94
CA ASN A 590 -45.75 -6.95 27.17
C ASN A 590 -44.68 -5.88 27.48
N GLU A 591 -43.63 -6.18 28.24
CA GLU A 591 -42.50 -5.26 28.42
C GLU A 591 -41.78 -4.98 27.09
N ASN A 592 -41.48 -6.02 26.30
CA ASN A 592 -40.85 -5.86 24.98
C ASN A 592 -41.71 -5.03 24.01
N GLN A 593 -43.04 -5.19 24.02
CA GLN A 593 -43.93 -4.34 23.21
C GLN A 593 -43.94 -2.88 23.68
N ASN A 594 -43.93 -2.63 25.00
CA ASN A 594 -43.85 -1.28 25.56
C ASN A 594 -42.51 -0.59 25.26
N GLU A 595 -41.38 -1.30 25.35
CA GLU A 595 -40.08 -0.75 24.92
C GLU A 595 -40.07 -0.38 23.44
N ASN A 596 -40.58 -1.25 22.56
CA ASN A 596 -40.66 -0.96 21.12
C ASN A 596 -41.60 0.23 20.81
N GLN A 597 -42.70 0.39 21.54
CA GLN A 597 -43.55 1.59 21.41
C GLN A 597 -42.83 2.87 21.87
N ASN A 598 -42.11 2.82 23.01
CA ASN A 598 -41.34 3.96 23.51
C ASN A 598 -40.17 4.33 22.56
N GLN A 599 -39.48 3.36 21.96
CA GLN A 599 -38.45 3.62 20.96
C GLN A 599 -39.03 4.28 19.70
N ASN A 600 -40.17 3.81 19.19
CA ASN A 600 -40.86 4.43 18.05
C ASN A 600 -41.36 5.84 18.36
N GLN A 601 -41.86 6.11 19.57
CA GLN A 601 -42.23 7.47 19.99
C GLN A 601 -41.01 8.40 20.03
N ASN A 602 -39.88 7.95 20.57
CA ASN A 602 -38.63 8.72 20.61
C ASN A 602 -38.08 8.99 19.19
N GLN A 603 -38.16 8.03 18.26
CA GLN A 603 -37.78 8.25 16.87
C GLN A 603 -38.68 9.31 16.19
N ASN A 604 -40.00 9.24 16.38
CA ASN A 604 -40.94 10.22 15.85
C ASN A 604 -40.73 11.63 16.45
N GLN A 605 -40.41 11.73 17.75
CA GLN A 605 -40.04 13.01 18.36
C GLN A 605 -38.76 13.59 17.76
N ASN A 606 -37.72 12.77 17.55
CA ASN A 606 -36.47 13.22 16.91
C ASN A 606 -36.68 13.64 15.44
N GLN A 607 -37.51 12.94 14.68
CA GLN A 607 -37.87 13.36 13.32
C GLN A 607 -38.60 14.71 13.31
N ASN A 608 -39.57 14.92 14.20
CA ASN A 608 -40.27 16.20 14.33
C ASN A 608 -39.34 17.34 14.78
N GLN A 609 -38.38 17.08 15.67
CA GLN A 609 -37.37 18.08 16.04
C GLN A 609 -36.47 18.45 14.85
N ASN A 610 -36.02 17.47 14.05
CA ASN A 610 -35.22 17.74 12.85
C ASN A 610 -36.00 18.51 11.78
N GLN A 611 -37.29 18.21 11.58
CA GLN A 611 -38.16 18.99 10.68
C GLN A 611 -38.32 20.44 11.15
N ASN A 612 -38.53 20.66 12.45
CA ASN A 612 -38.63 22.02 13.02
C ASN A 612 -37.30 22.78 12.92
N GLN A 613 -36.14 22.11 13.10
CA GLN A 613 -34.83 22.74 12.89
C GLN A 613 -34.64 23.15 11.42
N ASN A 614 -34.98 22.28 10.46
CA ASN A 614 -34.90 22.61 9.03
C ASN A 614 -35.83 23.76 8.63
N GLN A 615 -37.04 23.84 9.19
CA GLN A 615 -37.94 25.00 8.99
C GLN A 615 -37.33 26.30 9.53
N ASN A 616 -36.74 26.28 10.74
CA ASN A 616 -36.05 27.44 11.32
C ASN A 616 -34.81 27.86 10.50
N ILE A 617 -34.05 26.92 9.96
CA ILE A 617 -32.91 27.20 9.07
C ILE A 617 -33.40 27.90 7.79
N ASN A 618 -34.46 27.40 7.16
CA ASN A 618 -35.02 28.01 5.95
C ASN A 618 -35.61 29.41 6.22
N GLN A 619 -36.25 29.63 7.38
CA GLN A 619 -36.73 30.96 7.77
C GLN A 619 -35.58 31.94 7.99
N ASN A 620 -34.50 31.52 8.65
CA ASN A 620 -33.30 32.35 8.84
C ASN A 620 -32.59 32.66 7.51
N GLN A 621 -32.55 31.71 6.57
CA GLN A 621 -32.02 31.96 5.22
C GLN A 621 -32.85 33.00 4.47
N ASN A 622 -34.18 32.88 4.48
CA ASN A 622 -35.07 33.87 3.84
C ASN A 622 -34.96 35.25 4.50
N GLN A 623 -34.80 35.34 5.82
CA GLN A 623 -34.55 36.62 6.49
C GLN A 623 -33.21 37.26 6.07
N ASN A 624 -32.14 36.47 5.94
CA ASN A 624 -30.86 36.95 5.44
C ASN A 624 -30.91 37.39 3.96
N ILE A 625 -31.67 36.69 3.11
CA ILE A 625 -31.89 37.09 1.72
C ILE A 625 -32.60 38.45 1.67
N ASN A 626 -33.72 38.59 2.38
CA ASN A 626 -34.48 39.84 2.44
C ASN A 626 -33.64 41.01 3.00
N GLN A 627 -32.74 40.76 3.97
CA GLN A 627 -31.82 41.80 4.46
C GLN A 627 -30.81 42.23 3.39
N ASN A 628 -30.20 41.29 2.66
CA ASN A 628 -29.29 41.61 1.57
C ASN A 628 -29.98 42.41 0.44
N GLU A 629 -31.23 42.08 0.09
CA GLU A 629 -32.01 42.84 -0.90
C GLU A 629 -32.27 44.28 -0.43
N ASN A 630 -32.67 44.47 0.83
CA ASN A 630 -32.85 45.80 1.41
C ASN A 630 -31.53 46.60 1.46
N ASP A 631 -30.40 45.98 1.76
CA ASP A 631 -29.10 46.65 1.77
C ASP A 631 -28.63 47.03 0.35
N ILE A 632 -28.92 46.21 -0.67
CA ILE A 632 -28.68 46.53 -2.09
C ILE A 632 -29.57 47.69 -2.54
N GLU A 633 -30.86 47.69 -2.18
CA GLU A 633 -31.77 48.78 -2.53
C GLU A 633 -31.35 50.11 -1.86
N ASN A 634 -30.95 50.07 -0.58
CA ASN A 634 -30.38 51.23 0.11
C ASN A 634 -29.06 51.73 -0.51
N GLN A 635 -28.21 50.84 -1.04
CA GLN A 635 -27.00 51.25 -1.77
C GLN A 635 -27.35 51.90 -3.11
N ASN A 636 -28.30 51.32 -3.86
CA ASN A 636 -28.78 51.89 -5.12
C ASN A 636 -29.43 53.28 -4.93
N GLN A 637 -30.21 53.49 -3.87
CA GLN A 637 -30.77 54.80 -3.53
C GLN A 637 -29.67 55.84 -3.19
N LYS A 638 -28.60 55.44 -2.48
CA LYS A 638 -27.45 56.31 -2.23
C LYS A 638 -26.67 56.64 -3.49
N ILE A 639 -26.50 55.68 -4.40
CA ILE A 639 -25.86 55.90 -5.70
C ILE A 639 -26.70 56.87 -6.55
N GLN A 640 -28.03 56.71 -6.58
CA GLN A 640 -28.96 57.66 -7.22
C GLN A 640 -28.84 59.07 -6.63
N GLN A 641 -28.77 59.22 -5.29
CA GLN A 641 -28.52 60.52 -4.65
C GLN A 641 -27.18 61.13 -5.09
N ILE A 642 -26.09 60.37 -5.01
CA ILE A 642 -24.75 60.84 -5.39
C ILE A 642 -24.70 61.27 -6.86
N ILE A 643 -25.36 60.55 -7.77
CA ILE A 643 -25.48 60.96 -9.18
C ILE A 643 -26.25 62.29 -9.27
N SER A 644 -27.40 62.41 -8.60
CA SER A 644 -28.20 63.64 -8.64
C SER A 644 -27.52 64.86 -8.00
N GLU A 645 -26.60 64.66 -7.06
CA GLU A 645 -25.78 65.75 -6.49
C GLU A 645 -24.64 66.15 -7.44
N ASN A 646 -23.98 65.18 -8.12
CA ASN A 646 -22.91 65.47 -9.08
C ASN A 646 -23.42 66.11 -10.39
N ASP A 647 -24.64 65.78 -10.83
CA ASP A 647 -25.26 66.42 -12.00
C ASP A 647 -25.59 67.91 -11.75
N PHE A 648 -25.66 68.35 -10.49
CA PHE A 648 -25.88 69.76 -10.13
C PHE A 648 -24.61 70.61 -10.06
N GLU A 649 -23.41 70.01 -9.94
CA GLU A 649 -22.13 70.76 -9.90
C GLU A 649 -21.41 70.83 -11.25
N ASN A 650 -21.70 69.94 -12.21
CA ASN A 650 -20.95 69.82 -13.47
C ASN A 650 -21.29 70.87 -14.57
N ASP A 651 -22.26 71.76 -14.36
CA ASP A 651 -22.64 72.78 -15.35
C ASP A 651 -21.67 73.99 -15.41
N ASN A 652 -20.48 73.89 -14.79
CA ASN A 652 -19.44 74.91 -14.85
C ASN A 652 -17.98 74.38 -14.90
N GLN A 653 -17.28 74.82 -15.96
CA GLN A 653 -15.83 74.75 -16.21
C GLN A 653 -15.26 73.47 -16.85
N ASN A 654 -14.16 73.68 -17.59
CA ASN A 654 -13.73 72.85 -18.71
C ASN A 654 -12.30 72.32 -18.51
N ASN A 655 -12.10 71.06 -18.92
CA ASN A 655 -10.82 70.43 -19.31
C ASN A 655 -9.71 70.17 -18.27
N ASN A 656 -9.10 68.99 -18.46
CA ASN A 656 -7.81 68.52 -17.93
C ASN A 656 -7.72 68.29 -16.41
N ILE A 657 -7.67 67.01 -15.96
CA ILE A 657 -6.45 66.39 -15.40
C ILE A 657 -6.66 64.90 -15.00
N ILE A 658 -5.77 64.03 -15.50
CA ILE A 658 -5.34 62.70 -14.98
C ILE A 658 -6.32 61.50 -14.98
N ASN A 659 -5.81 60.36 -15.48
CA ASN A 659 -6.38 59.01 -15.37
C ASN A 659 -6.30 58.46 -13.93
N ILE A 660 -7.26 57.60 -13.53
CA ILE A 660 -7.05 56.41 -12.67
C ILE A 660 -8.30 55.50 -12.73
N ASP A 661 -8.09 54.18 -12.60
CA ASP A 661 -9.05 53.09 -12.35
C ASP A 661 -10.36 53.02 -13.18
N ILE A 662 -10.29 52.43 -14.38
CA ILE A 662 -11.46 51.94 -15.14
C ILE A 662 -11.55 50.38 -15.18
N GLU A 663 -10.47 49.64 -14.92
CA GLU A 663 -10.45 48.18 -15.07
C GLU A 663 -11.26 47.39 -14.00
N ASN A 664 -11.64 48.01 -12.87
CA ASN A 664 -12.34 47.32 -11.77
C ASN A 664 -13.88 47.24 -11.90
N VAL A 665 -14.48 47.77 -12.97
CA VAL A 665 -15.96 47.81 -13.13
C VAL A 665 -16.48 46.74 -14.11
N ASN A 666 -15.74 46.43 -15.18
CA ASN A 666 -16.22 45.56 -16.26
C ASN A 666 -16.19 44.04 -15.94
N GLU A 667 -15.56 43.58 -14.86
CA GLU A 667 -15.60 42.16 -14.46
C GLU A 667 -16.90 41.75 -13.71
N LYS A 668 -17.88 42.67 -13.53
CA LYS A 668 -19.12 42.41 -12.78
C LYS A 668 -20.42 42.49 -13.58
N SER A 669 -20.41 42.93 -14.84
CA SER A 669 -21.61 42.99 -15.68
C SER A 669 -21.99 41.64 -16.30
N ASP A 670 -21.01 40.84 -16.71
CA ASP A 670 -21.23 39.80 -17.74
C ASP A 670 -21.68 38.43 -17.19
N ASN A 671 -22.02 38.35 -15.90
CA ASN A 671 -22.44 37.11 -15.22
C ASN A 671 -23.89 37.17 -14.65
N SER A 672 -24.77 37.99 -15.24
CA SER A 672 -26.15 38.20 -14.74
C SER A 672 -27.25 38.10 -15.82
N ILE A 673 -27.01 37.32 -16.88
CA ILE A 673 -27.99 36.98 -17.94
C ILE A 673 -28.02 35.44 -18.10
N ASP A 674 -29.11 34.88 -18.62
CA ASP A 674 -29.34 33.46 -18.95
C ASP A 674 -29.50 32.45 -17.79
N LEU A 675 -30.36 32.76 -16.81
CA LEU A 675 -31.14 31.75 -16.08
C LEU A 675 -32.57 32.23 -15.75
N ASN A 676 -33.43 32.39 -16.77
CA ASN A 676 -34.90 32.31 -16.63
C ASN A 676 -35.58 32.24 -18.01
N SER A 677 -35.77 31.03 -18.54
CA SER A 677 -36.73 30.74 -19.60
C SER A 677 -37.26 29.30 -19.46
N ASP A 678 -38.47 29.10 -19.99
CA ASP A 678 -39.12 27.82 -20.29
C ASP A 678 -39.33 26.83 -19.13
N SER A 679 -40.36 27.12 -18.33
CA SER A 679 -41.27 26.08 -17.85
C SER A 679 -42.73 26.48 -18.07
N SER A 680 -43.60 25.50 -18.30
CA SER A 680 -45.02 25.61 -18.70
C SER A 680 -45.33 26.34 -20.02
N ASP A 681 -45.59 25.55 -21.07
CA ASP A 681 -46.96 25.48 -21.60
C ASP A 681 -47.28 24.03 -22.03
N SER A 682 -48.47 23.78 -22.60
CA SER A 682 -49.23 22.55 -22.32
C SER A 682 -49.95 21.89 -23.53
N PHE A 683 -50.40 20.64 -23.29
CA PHE A 683 -51.32 19.79 -24.08
C PHE A 683 -50.82 19.01 -25.33
N VAL A 684 -51.48 17.84 -25.49
CA VAL A 684 -51.41 16.80 -26.54
C VAL A 684 -50.22 15.84 -26.45
#